data_AF-A0A4Y2DMX0-F1
#
_entry.id   AF-A0A4Y2DMX0-F1
#
_cell.length_a   1.000
_cell.length_b   1.000
_cell.length_c   1.000
_cell.angle_alpha   90.00
_cell.angle_beta   90.00
_cell.angle_gamma   90.00
#
_symmetry.space_group_name_H-M   'P 1'
#
loop_
_entity.id
_entity.type
_entity.pdbx_description
1 polymer ?
#
loop_
_entity_poly.entity_id
_entity_poly.type
_entity_poly.pdbx_seq_one_letter_code
_entity_poly.pdbx_strand_id
1 'polypeptide(L)'
;MSDLIVADMTVLSNISGPVVGAVLHKIAAMIKHQISQASALTVECATPLIKLWTSILLKVLSFQEEKNYNLKDSAKQVHFLLDVVIKISCIDSYTRNNMIDLLYSFGNPLLSTSSNSQSTIWSKFFGSNTESYTILRKQTLPDYPWLAWFVLKSETRQKQTQDLWYQIQKEIARDSDITPLAALKKACNFLKIKQPALESLPIYRWALQILQSPVSHPVLPLLWQNFFYYFFERISILDSEAHRSLGLNYFKTGHHFQLLKKLKIRAQETAEYYKNCMQSSQDSEVSEPEKKIISKECIFNVELCRIFRAFSFWIEETNLHQPGLCFSALGPNYCCERLELILSNDQHDWFDLVSIDQLKDDLESKVHSWMQKKKFSFSTQNSSESHESSGERISRHLNNNKDLKPLECTENITPPMHEIEDIALSSWNILVQLIESKQSIIFDKARSFTELSSNLKQLNSNYKNLVPQEFVNEDHWETVSKSCHKGLKCTGPATFHLLVKRYFPNQRICEKLEINRMEHRMVQDQLLNLPIEELCTASVHIENYIRALSKKMEAAEGEESLQFRKLGVSLFYHQLEAVNKVIASVKNYTPSQNFFSTSIESLGNVFICNQEDQLCDLAKSLLKYPEAGELAFGIFNPNVASIAVFLELYEIITTAIKNCPLNIVFVLLQKIDLNHILKEKGTNYCDRRKLFKLICNTLLECGSSPSKELQMVHDWLGVSVSSSDQFIVVSKPVPLKICCINGPGTCLICHCVSYVLPLVWNGNFESEVPTHMLILSFGHSSKLQE
;
A
#
# COMPACT_ATOMS: atom_id res chain seq x y z
N MET A 1 -11.99 16.91 -10.26
CA MET A 1 -10.76 17.59 -10.73
C MET A 1 -11.03 18.43 -11.97
N SER A 2 -11.70 17.89 -12.99
CA SER A 2 -12.19 18.69 -14.14
C SER A 2 -13.01 19.90 -13.68
N ASP A 3 -13.99 19.69 -12.79
CA ASP A 3 -14.84 20.78 -12.28
C ASP A 3 -14.09 21.78 -11.39
N LEU A 4 -12.99 21.36 -10.75
CA LEU A 4 -12.11 22.23 -9.96
C LEU A 4 -11.22 23.09 -10.86
N ILE A 5 -10.75 22.55 -11.99
CA ILE A 5 -10.01 23.28 -13.03
C ILE A 5 -10.93 24.29 -13.71
N VAL A 6 -12.18 23.89 -13.99
CA VAL A 6 -13.22 24.79 -14.50
C VAL A 6 -13.56 25.88 -13.47
N ALA A 7 -13.67 25.54 -12.19
CA ALA A 7 -13.92 26.50 -11.12
C ALA A 7 -12.79 27.54 -10.99
N ASP A 8 -11.52 27.12 -11.05
CA ASP A 8 -10.37 28.03 -11.02
C ASP A 8 -10.35 28.93 -12.28
N MET A 9 -10.75 28.40 -13.44
CA MET A 9 -10.88 29.17 -14.69
C MET A 9 -12.02 30.21 -14.65
N THR A 10 -13.18 29.90 -14.05
CA THR A 10 -14.25 30.89 -13.84
C THR A 10 -13.82 32.01 -12.90
N VAL A 11 -13.04 31.70 -11.85
CA VAL A 11 -12.49 32.70 -10.93
C VAL A 11 -11.40 33.55 -11.61
N LEU A 12 -10.54 32.94 -12.45
CA LEU A 12 -9.48 33.62 -13.20
C LEU A 12 -9.99 34.47 -14.36
N SER A 13 -11.14 34.12 -14.99
CA SER A 13 -11.72 34.94 -16.06
C SER A 13 -12.13 36.35 -15.59
N ASN A 14 -12.34 36.53 -14.29
CA ASN A 14 -12.67 37.81 -13.66
C ASN A 14 -11.43 38.61 -13.21
N ILE A 15 -10.22 38.05 -13.29
CA ILE A 15 -8.96 38.69 -12.90
C ILE A 15 -7.99 38.54 -14.08
N SER A 16 -7.92 39.53 -14.96
CA SER A 16 -7.14 39.44 -16.21
C SER A 16 -5.66 39.08 -15.94
N GLY A 17 -5.23 37.87 -16.28
CA GLY A 17 -3.81 37.50 -16.31
C GLY A 17 -3.55 35.99 -16.45
N PRO A 18 -2.42 35.58 -17.08
CA PRO A 18 -2.01 34.19 -17.27
C PRO A 18 -1.32 33.64 -16.00
N VAL A 19 -2.02 33.66 -14.86
CA VAL A 19 -1.46 33.27 -13.55
C VAL A 19 -2.12 31.96 -13.11
N VAL A 20 -1.32 30.96 -12.74
CA VAL A 20 -1.81 29.74 -12.09
C VAL A 20 -2.56 30.15 -10.82
N GLY A 21 -3.83 29.77 -10.71
CA GLY A 21 -4.69 30.20 -9.62
C GLY A 21 -4.20 29.71 -8.25
N ALA A 22 -4.59 30.43 -7.20
CA ALA A 22 -4.25 30.08 -5.82
C ALA A 22 -4.76 28.67 -5.42
N VAL A 23 -5.78 28.14 -6.11
CA VAL A 23 -6.30 26.79 -5.90
C VAL A 23 -5.32 25.74 -6.43
N LEU A 24 -4.80 25.90 -7.64
CA LEU A 24 -3.81 24.99 -8.21
C LEU A 24 -2.50 24.97 -7.42
N HIS A 25 -2.06 26.11 -6.89
CA HIS A 25 -0.92 26.16 -5.97
C HIS A 25 -1.19 25.36 -4.68
N LYS A 26 -2.40 25.39 -4.13
CA LYS A 26 -2.78 24.56 -2.98
C LYS A 26 -2.81 23.07 -3.32
N ILE A 27 -3.31 22.71 -4.50
CA ILE A 27 -3.30 21.33 -4.98
C ILE A 27 -1.86 20.83 -5.15
N ALA A 28 -0.99 21.62 -5.77
CA ALA A 28 0.43 21.31 -5.90
C ALA A 28 1.09 21.08 -4.52
N ALA A 29 0.80 21.96 -3.55
CA ALA A 29 1.32 21.82 -2.19
C ALA A 29 0.80 20.57 -1.47
N MET A 30 -0.48 20.22 -1.67
CA MET A 30 -1.09 19.00 -1.14
C MET A 30 -0.43 17.76 -1.74
N ILE A 31 -0.27 17.71 -3.08
CA ILE A 31 0.38 16.60 -3.79
C ILE A 31 1.82 16.42 -3.27
N LYS A 32 2.58 17.51 -3.18
CA LYS A 32 3.94 17.48 -2.61
C LYS A 32 3.94 16.92 -1.20
N HIS A 33 3.04 17.40 -0.34
CA HIS A 33 2.95 16.95 1.04
C HIS A 33 2.63 15.46 1.16
N GLN A 34 1.66 14.95 0.40
CA GLN A 34 1.30 13.54 0.39
C GLN A 34 2.46 12.65 -0.05
N ILE A 35 3.12 13.01 -1.15
CA ILE A 35 4.24 12.23 -1.68
C ILE A 35 5.44 12.32 -0.73
N SER A 36 5.74 13.49 -0.17
CA SER A 36 6.82 13.67 0.81
C SER A 36 6.58 12.89 2.11
N GLN A 37 5.33 12.84 2.61
CA GLN A 37 5.01 12.03 3.79
C GLN A 37 5.14 10.53 3.51
N ALA A 38 4.69 10.08 2.34
CA ALA A 38 4.86 8.68 1.94
C ALA A 38 6.35 8.32 1.80
N SER A 39 7.16 9.20 1.19
CA SER A 39 8.61 8.99 1.07
C SER A 39 9.36 8.99 2.40
N ALA A 40 8.80 9.64 3.44
CA ALA A 40 9.38 9.64 4.78
C ALA A 40 9.25 8.29 5.50
N LEU A 41 8.31 7.44 5.07
CA LEU A 41 8.19 6.05 5.56
C LEU A 41 9.18 5.15 4.83
N THR A 42 9.05 5.06 3.50
CA THR A 42 10.05 4.48 2.58
C THR A 42 9.90 5.11 1.20
N VAL A 43 10.98 5.15 0.41
CA VAL A 43 10.95 5.67 -0.97
C VAL A 43 9.95 4.90 -1.85
N GLU A 44 9.79 3.59 -1.61
CA GLU A 44 8.86 2.73 -2.36
C GLU A 44 7.38 3.11 -2.14
N CYS A 45 7.02 3.61 -0.95
CA CYS A 45 5.67 4.06 -0.64
C CYS A 45 5.25 5.31 -1.44
N ALA A 46 6.18 6.08 -2.00
CA ALA A 46 5.87 7.23 -2.84
C ALA A 46 5.42 6.83 -4.27
N THR A 47 5.86 5.67 -4.77
CA THR A 47 5.62 5.23 -6.15
C THR A 47 4.14 5.05 -6.50
N PRO A 48 3.29 4.42 -5.67
CA PRO A 48 1.86 4.32 -5.95
C PRO A 48 1.17 5.69 -6.03
N LEU A 49 1.59 6.65 -5.20
CA LEU A 49 1.04 8.01 -5.22
C LEU A 49 1.48 8.79 -6.45
N ILE A 50 2.76 8.70 -6.84
CA ILE A 50 3.26 9.30 -8.09
C ILE A 50 2.49 8.72 -9.28
N LYS A 51 2.28 7.40 -9.31
CA LYS A 51 1.50 6.74 -10.36
C LYS A 51 0.05 7.19 -10.38
N LEU A 52 -0.60 7.27 -9.22
CA LEU A 52 -1.98 7.75 -9.08
C LEU A 52 -2.12 9.17 -9.62
N TRP A 53 -1.33 10.11 -9.12
CA TRP A 53 -1.42 11.52 -9.50
C TRP A 53 -1.11 11.73 -10.98
N THR A 54 -0.07 11.08 -11.50
CA THR A 54 0.27 11.13 -12.94
C THR A 54 -0.88 10.60 -13.79
N SER A 55 -1.46 9.45 -13.42
CA SER A 55 -2.58 8.84 -14.16
C SER A 55 -3.83 9.72 -14.16
N ILE A 56 -4.17 10.33 -13.01
CA ILE A 56 -5.30 11.25 -12.89
C ILE A 56 -5.08 12.48 -13.77
N LEU A 57 -3.92 13.12 -13.69
CA LEU A 57 -3.61 14.33 -14.45
C LEU A 57 -3.60 14.07 -15.96
N LEU A 58 -3.06 12.93 -16.40
CA LEU A 58 -3.10 12.51 -17.80
C LEU A 58 -4.53 12.21 -18.27
N LYS A 59 -5.38 11.60 -17.44
CA LYS A 59 -6.80 11.37 -17.75
C LYS A 59 -7.60 12.67 -17.86
N VAL A 60 -7.27 13.66 -17.02
CA VAL A 60 -7.86 15.00 -17.11
C VAL A 60 -7.42 15.71 -18.39
N LEU A 61 -6.17 15.54 -18.81
CA LEU A 61 -5.70 16.03 -20.12
C LEU A 61 -6.49 15.36 -21.26
N SER A 62 -6.69 14.04 -21.25
CA SER A 62 -7.40 13.34 -22.34
C SER A 62 -8.89 13.68 -22.42
N PHE A 63 -9.58 13.79 -21.28
CA PHE A 63 -11.03 14.07 -21.24
C PHE A 63 -11.41 15.45 -21.78
N GLN A 64 -10.48 16.41 -21.79
CA GLN A 64 -10.72 17.74 -22.31
C GLN A 64 -10.82 17.81 -23.85
N GLU A 65 -10.43 16.75 -24.56
CA GLU A 65 -10.43 16.70 -26.03
C GLU A 65 -11.79 16.22 -26.59
N GLU A 66 -12.52 15.36 -25.87
CA GLU A 66 -13.77 14.76 -26.37
C GLU A 66 -14.98 15.71 -26.36
N LYS A 67 -14.98 16.78 -25.55
CA LYS A 67 -16.19 17.60 -25.31
C LYS A 67 -16.13 19.06 -25.77
N ASN A 68 -15.15 19.46 -26.59
CA ASN A 68 -15.13 20.78 -27.24
C ASN A 68 -15.40 21.98 -26.29
N TYR A 69 -14.99 21.86 -25.01
CA TYR A 69 -15.01 22.99 -24.10
C TYR A 69 -13.94 23.99 -24.55
N ASN A 70 -14.29 25.28 -24.68
CA ASN A 70 -13.41 26.39 -25.07
C ASN A 70 -12.27 26.71 -24.06
N LEU A 71 -11.71 25.70 -23.37
CA LEU A 71 -10.59 25.86 -22.44
C LEU A 71 -9.25 25.65 -23.15
N LYS A 72 -8.90 26.54 -24.09
CA LYS A 72 -7.56 26.54 -24.71
C LYS A 72 -6.41 26.75 -23.69
N ASP A 73 -6.71 27.25 -22.49
CA ASP A 73 -5.71 27.57 -21.45
C ASP A 73 -5.60 26.57 -20.27
N SER A 74 -6.47 25.55 -20.18
CA SER A 74 -6.39 24.56 -19.08
C SER A 74 -5.23 23.57 -19.20
N ALA A 75 -4.69 23.39 -20.40
CA ALA A 75 -3.52 22.54 -20.65
C ALA A 75 -2.34 22.92 -19.75
N LYS A 76 -2.05 24.22 -19.66
CA LYS A 76 -0.94 24.78 -18.89
C LYS A 76 -1.09 24.47 -17.40
N GLN A 77 -2.32 24.49 -16.89
CA GLN A 77 -2.62 24.23 -15.48
C GLN A 77 -2.38 22.76 -15.11
N VAL A 78 -2.73 21.83 -16.00
CA VAL A 78 -2.43 20.41 -15.79
C VAL A 78 -0.94 20.13 -16.00
N HIS A 79 -0.30 20.77 -16.97
CA HIS A 79 1.15 20.70 -17.17
C HIS A 79 1.92 21.23 -15.95
N PHE A 80 1.45 22.30 -15.31
CA PHE A 80 2.00 22.78 -14.04
C PHE A 80 1.95 21.73 -12.93
N LEU A 81 0.80 21.08 -12.74
CA LEU A 81 0.67 20.03 -11.71
C LEU A 81 1.52 18.79 -12.04
N LEU A 82 1.60 18.41 -13.31
CA LEU A 82 2.49 17.33 -13.76
C LEU A 82 3.97 17.67 -13.54
N ASP A 83 4.39 18.90 -13.85
CA ASP A 83 5.75 19.37 -13.62
C ASP A 83 6.13 19.30 -12.13
N VAL A 84 5.19 19.60 -11.22
CA VAL A 84 5.38 19.43 -9.77
C VAL A 84 5.59 17.97 -9.39
N VAL A 85 4.76 17.04 -9.90
CA VAL A 85 4.93 15.60 -9.64
C VAL A 85 6.28 15.09 -10.17
N ILE A 86 6.67 15.56 -11.36
CA ILE A 86 7.94 15.19 -11.99
C ILE A 86 9.12 15.70 -11.16
N LYS A 87 9.11 16.97 -10.75
CA LYS A 87 10.16 17.53 -9.89
C LYS A 87 10.30 16.72 -8.60
N ILE A 88 9.20 16.31 -7.96
CA ILE A 88 9.27 15.45 -6.78
C ILE A 88 9.94 14.11 -7.10
N SER A 89 9.61 13.50 -8.24
CA SER A 89 10.26 12.25 -8.70
C SER A 89 11.74 12.42 -9.04
N CYS A 90 12.23 13.63 -9.32
CA CYS A 90 13.65 13.88 -9.61
C CYS A 90 14.56 13.75 -8.39
N ILE A 91 14.01 13.92 -7.18
CA ILE A 91 14.79 13.97 -5.92
C ILE A 91 15.51 12.64 -5.67
N ASP A 92 14.91 11.52 -6.07
CA ASP A 92 15.42 10.19 -5.83
C ASP A 92 15.54 9.36 -7.13
N SER A 93 16.59 8.55 -7.26
CA SER A 93 16.87 7.80 -8.49
C SER A 93 15.85 6.71 -8.80
N TYR A 94 15.29 6.07 -7.78
CA TYR A 94 14.29 5.01 -7.94
C TYR A 94 12.95 5.60 -8.41
N THR A 95 12.48 6.67 -7.76
CA THR A 95 11.22 7.33 -8.18
C THR A 95 11.32 7.96 -9.57
N ARG A 96 12.49 8.49 -9.93
CA ARG A 96 12.78 9.00 -11.28
C ARG A 96 12.64 7.95 -12.36
N ASN A 97 13.27 6.78 -12.18
CA ASN A 97 13.22 5.70 -13.16
C ASN A 97 11.78 5.20 -13.34
N ASN A 98 11.07 4.99 -12.23
CA ASN A 98 9.65 4.61 -12.26
C ASN A 98 8.78 5.63 -12.99
N MET A 99 9.06 6.93 -12.85
CA MET A 99 8.31 7.97 -13.56
C MET A 99 8.57 7.94 -15.07
N ILE A 100 9.81 7.70 -15.51
CA ILE A 100 10.12 7.54 -16.95
C ILE A 100 9.44 6.28 -17.50
N ASP A 101 9.48 5.17 -16.77
CA ASP A 101 8.84 3.91 -17.18
C ASP A 101 7.32 4.04 -17.22
N LEU A 102 6.75 4.80 -16.28
CA LEU A 102 5.34 5.13 -16.25
C LEU A 102 4.95 5.96 -17.49
N LEU A 103 5.69 7.03 -17.79
CA LEU A 103 5.44 7.83 -19.00
C LEU A 103 5.66 7.04 -20.28
N TYR A 104 6.65 6.13 -20.30
CA TYR A 104 6.84 5.19 -21.41
C TYR A 104 5.60 4.31 -21.60
N SER A 105 5.00 3.80 -20.51
CA SER A 105 3.77 3.01 -20.57
C SER A 105 2.53 3.78 -21.07
N PHE A 106 2.52 5.10 -20.86
CA PHE A 106 1.48 6.01 -21.38
C PHE A 106 1.77 6.51 -22.78
N GLY A 107 2.99 6.32 -23.28
CA GLY A 107 3.45 6.85 -24.54
C GLY A 107 2.67 6.27 -25.71
N ASN A 108 1.80 7.09 -26.30
CA ASN A 108 1.22 6.84 -27.61
C ASN A 108 2.26 7.24 -28.66
N PRO A 109 2.56 6.40 -29.66
CA PRO A 109 3.55 6.75 -30.66
C PRO A 109 3.05 7.91 -31.51
N LEU A 110 3.93 8.87 -31.79
CA LEU A 110 3.78 9.92 -32.82
C LEU A 110 3.44 9.37 -34.24
N LEU A 111 3.34 8.05 -34.37
CA LEU A 111 3.26 7.25 -35.59
C LEU A 111 2.14 6.19 -35.51
N SER A 112 1.12 6.38 -34.65
CA SER A 112 0.02 5.42 -34.48
C SER A 112 -0.60 5.04 -35.83
N THR A 113 -0.37 3.80 -36.25
CA THR A 113 -0.88 3.18 -37.47
C THR A 113 -2.38 2.99 -37.36
N SER A 114 -3.16 3.64 -38.22
CA SER A 114 -4.54 3.24 -38.48
C SER A 114 -4.56 1.98 -39.35
N SER A 115 -4.26 0.83 -38.76
CA SER A 115 -4.73 -0.48 -39.26
C SER A 115 -4.21 -1.61 -38.36
N ASN A 116 -5.15 -2.25 -37.67
CA ASN A 116 -5.07 -3.59 -37.05
C ASN A 116 -4.16 -3.82 -35.82
N SER A 117 -4.86 -3.99 -34.69
CA SER A 117 -4.66 -5.04 -33.66
C SER A 117 -3.34 -5.06 -32.90
N GLN A 118 -3.36 -4.56 -31.66
CA GLN A 118 -3.57 -5.40 -30.47
C GLN A 118 -3.88 -4.46 -29.29
N SER A 119 -5.10 -4.57 -28.76
CA SER A 119 -5.58 -3.80 -27.63
C SER A 119 -4.83 -4.21 -26.36
N THR A 120 -3.78 -3.46 -26.00
CA THR A 120 -3.25 -3.48 -24.64
C THR A 120 -4.37 -3.07 -23.69
N ILE A 121 -4.44 -3.74 -22.54
CA ILE A 121 -5.48 -3.69 -21.49
C ILE A 121 -5.92 -2.25 -21.10
N TRP A 122 -5.11 -1.24 -21.39
CA TRP A 122 -5.35 0.17 -21.13
C TRP A 122 -6.34 0.86 -22.10
N SER A 123 -6.53 0.33 -23.31
CA SER A 123 -7.52 0.81 -24.29
C SER A 123 -8.99 0.58 -23.89
N LYS A 124 -9.24 -0.18 -22.80
CA LYS A 124 -10.57 -0.34 -22.20
C LYS A 124 -10.87 0.67 -21.08
N PHE A 125 -9.85 1.27 -20.48
CA PHE A 125 -10.00 2.26 -19.39
C PHE A 125 -10.06 3.72 -19.88
N PHE A 126 -9.61 3.96 -21.11
CA PHE A 126 -9.76 5.19 -21.86
C PHE A 126 -10.57 4.84 -23.10
N GLY A 127 -11.76 5.42 -23.24
CA GLY A 127 -12.75 5.04 -24.24
C GLY A 127 -12.20 4.96 -25.67
N SER A 128 -12.83 4.09 -26.45
CA SER A 128 -12.56 3.90 -27.87
C SER A 128 -12.54 5.21 -28.65
N ASN A 129 -11.62 5.25 -29.63
CA ASN A 129 -11.30 6.33 -30.58
C ASN A 129 -10.31 7.38 -30.06
N THR A 130 -9.04 7.01 -30.03
CA THR A 130 -7.97 7.94 -29.68
C THR A 130 -7.22 8.35 -30.94
N GLU A 131 -7.62 9.51 -31.46
CA GLU A 131 -6.68 10.39 -32.15
C GLU A 131 -5.43 10.59 -31.25
N SER A 132 -4.27 10.73 -31.87
CA SER A 132 -2.96 10.64 -31.23
C SER A 132 -2.77 11.67 -30.10
N TYR A 133 -2.89 11.25 -28.83
CA TYR A 133 -2.56 12.10 -27.67
C TYR A 133 -1.06 12.35 -27.57
N THR A 134 -0.61 13.59 -27.77
CA THR A 134 0.77 14.01 -27.44
C THR A 134 0.74 14.75 -26.11
N ILE A 135 1.35 14.18 -25.05
CA ILE A 135 1.36 14.76 -23.68
C ILE A 135 1.84 16.22 -23.69
N LEU A 136 2.79 16.56 -24.58
CA LEU A 136 3.34 17.90 -24.69
C LEU A 136 2.40 18.91 -25.37
N ARG A 137 1.40 18.46 -26.16
CA ARG A 137 0.44 19.24 -27.00
C ARG A 137 1.05 20.23 -28.00
N LYS A 138 2.15 20.89 -27.62
CA LYS A 138 3.04 21.71 -28.43
C LYS A 138 4.36 20.98 -28.63
N GLN A 139 5.10 21.44 -29.63
CA GLN A 139 6.43 20.92 -29.93
C GLN A 139 7.46 21.15 -28.82
N THR A 140 7.26 22.22 -28.03
CA THR A 140 8.10 22.61 -26.89
C THR A 140 7.24 23.10 -25.73
N LEU A 141 7.72 22.93 -24.50
CA LEU A 141 7.14 23.53 -23.30
C LEU A 141 8.18 24.43 -22.62
N PRO A 142 8.19 25.75 -22.91
CA PRO A 142 9.13 26.69 -22.29
C PRO A 142 8.88 26.85 -20.78
N ASP A 143 7.62 26.83 -20.36
CA ASP A 143 7.22 27.06 -18.97
C ASP A 143 7.45 25.84 -18.06
N TYR A 144 7.59 24.64 -18.64
CA TYR A 144 7.73 23.37 -17.92
C TYR A 144 8.88 22.49 -18.48
N PRO A 145 10.16 22.92 -18.37
CA PRO A 145 11.27 22.21 -18.99
C PRO A 145 11.55 20.82 -18.39
N TRP A 146 11.22 20.59 -17.10
CA TRP A 146 11.35 19.27 -16.47
C TRP A 146 10.34 18.27 -17.04
N LEU A 147 9.07 18.67 -17.15
CA LEU A 147 8.05 17.90 -17.86
C LEU A 147 8.48 17.60 -19.31
N ALA A 148 9.00 18.60 -20.02
CA ALA A 148 9.48 18.42 -21.39
C ALA A 148 10.57 17.36 -21.49
N TRP A 149 11.57 17.40 -20.60
CA TRP A 149 12.66 16.44 -20.60
C TRP A 149 12.18 15.00 -20.36
N PHE A 150 11.33 14.76 -19.35
CA PHE A 150 10.82 13.43 -19.04
C PHE A 150 9.99 12.83 -20.18
N VAL A 151 9.10 13.64 -20.76
CA VAL A 151 8.25 13.17 -21.87
C VAL A 151 9.10 12.86 -23.09
N LEU A 152 9.99 13.78 -23.50
CA LEU A 152 10.87 13.55 -24.64
C LEU A 152 11.76 12.31 -24.43
N LYS A 153 12.32 12.12 -23.23
CA LYS A 153 13.12 10.93 -22.90
C LYS A 153 12.29 9.66 -23.04
N SER A 154 11.06 9.64 -22.51
CA SER A 154 10.17 8.49 -22.62
C SER A 154 9.76 8.18 -24.07
N GLU A 155 9.48 9.20 -24.88
CA GLU A 155 9.10 9.07 -26.29
C GLU A 155 10.26 8.53 -27.13
N THR A 156 11.49 8.95 -26.83
CA THR A 156 12.70 8.45 -27.49
C THR A 156 13.07 7.01 -27.15
N ARG A 157 12.59 6.48 -25.99
CA ARG A 157 12.74 5.06 -25.63
C ARG A 157 11.79 4.15 -26.38
N GLN A 158 10.74 4.69 -27.00
CA GLN A 158 9.77 3.87 -27.74
C GLN A 158 10.41 3.19 -28.95
N LYS A 159 10.14 1.89 -29.08
CA LYS A 159 10.68 1.07 -30.17
C LYS A 159 10.40 1.65 -31.56
N GLN A 160 9.19 2.15 -31.80
CA GLN A 160 8.84 2.74 -33.11
C GLN A 160 9.66 4.00 -33.44
N THR A 161 9.94 4.84 -32.45
CA THR A 161 10.81 6.03 -32.60
C THR A 161 12.25 5.61 -32.89
N GLN A 162 12.76 4.58 -32.19
CA GLN A 162 14.09 4.04 -32.40
C GLN A 162 14.23 3.39 -33.78
N ASP A 163 13.24 2.59 -34.20
CA ASP A 163 13.20 1.95 -35.52
C ASP A 163 13.17 3.01 -36.63
N LEU A 164 12.31 4.03 -36.51
CA LEU A 164 12.27 5.15 -37.46
C LEU A 164 13.61 5.87 -37.52
N TRP A 165 14.17 6.23 -36.37
CA TRP A 165 15.44 6.92 -36.29
C TRP A 165 16.57 6.12 -36.96
N TYR A 166 16.70 4.83 -36.63
CA TYR A 166 17.70 3.95 -37.21
C TYR A 166 17.55 3.79 -38.73
N GLN A 167 16.31 3.72 -39.25
CA GLN A 167 16.09 3.66 -40.70
C GLN A 167 16.44 4.97 -41.40
N ILE A 168 16.12 6.13 -40.82
CA ILE A 168 16.52 7.44 -41.38
C ILE A 168 18.05 7.52 -41.45
N GLN A 169 18.71 7.10 -40.36
CA GLN A 169 20.17 7.05 -40.28
C GLN A 169 20.78 6.16 -41.37
N LYS A 170 20.19 5.00 -41.65
CA LYS A 170 20.61 4.12 -42.76
C LYS A 170 20.47 4.79 -44.14
N GLU A 171 19.36 5.48 -44.38
CA GLU A 171 19.12 6.14 -45.65
C GLU A 171 20.10 7.31 -45.88
N ILE A 172 20.41 8.09 -44.83
CA ILE A 172 21.42 9.16 -44.90
C ILE A 172 22.84 8.59 -44.99
N ALA A 173 23.11 7.43 -44.39
CA ALA A 173 24.41 6.75 -44.51
C ALA A 173 24.68 6.28 -45.95
N ARG A 174 23.64 5.80 -46.64
CA ARG A 174 23.68 5.32 -48.04
C ARG A 174 23.88 6.44 -49.05
N ASP A 175 23.24 7.58 -48.82
CA ASP A 175 23.31 8.75 -49.69
C ASP A 175 23.55 10.00 -48.84
N SER A 176 24.78 10.53 -48.86
CA SER A 176 25.16 11.67 -48.02
C SER A 176 24.57 13.01 -48.45
N ASP A 177 24.03 13.09 -49.67
CA ASP A 177 23.43 14.29 -50.25
C ASP A 177 21.90 14.28 -50.14
N ILE A 178 21.31 13.18 -49.67
CA ILE A 178 19.87 13.10 -49.38
C ILE A 178 19.48 14.14 -48.32
N THR A 179 18.36 14.83 -48.56
CA THR A 179 17.81 15.75 -47.55
C THR A 179 17.16 14.96 -46.40
N PRO A 180 17.21 15.46 -45.15
CA PRO A 180 16.56 14.79 -44.02
C PRO A 180 15.06 14.50 -44.23
N LEU A 181 14.35 15.38 -44.94
CA LEU A 181 12.95 15.18 -45.31
C LEU A 181 12.76 14.02 -46.30
N ALA A 182 13.64 13.91 -47.30
CA ALA A 182 13.57 12.82 -48.27
C ALA A 182 13.95 11.47 -47.62
N ALA A 183 14.94 11.46 -46.72
CA ALA A 183 15.29 10.28 -45.92
C ALA A 183 14.13 9.85 -45.02
N LEU A 184 13.47 10.79 -44.34
CA LEU A 184 12.27 10.54 -43.54
C LEU A 184 11.17 9.88 -44.37
N LYS A 185 10.88 10.40 -45.56
CA LYS A 185 9.86 9.83 -46.44
C LYS A 185 10.19 8.39 -46.87
N LYS A 186 11.46 8.10 -47.20
CA LYS A 186 11.91 6.74 -47.54
C LYS A 186 11.81 5.79 -46.34
N ALA A 187 12.24 6.23 -45.15
CA ALA A 187 12.16 5.45 -43.93
C ALA A 187 10.71 5.13 -43.52
N CYS A 188 9.80 6.11 -43.63
CA CYS A 188 8.36 5.90 -43.36
C CYS A 188 7.73 4.90 -44.34
N ASN A 189 8.08 4.98 -45.62
CA ASN A 189 7.64 4.01 -46.62
C ASN A 189 8.15 2.59 -46.33
N PHE A 190 9.41 2.46 -45.89
CA PHE A 190 9.99 1.17 -45.51
C PHE A 190 9.30 0.56 -44.28
N LEU A 191 9.04 1.38 -43.25
CA LEU A 191 8.40 0.96 -42.00
C LEU A 191 6.87 0.91 -42.06
N LYS A 192 6.25 1.34 -43.18
CA LYS A 192 4.79 1.41 -43.39
C LYS A 192 4.06 2.26 -42.34
N ILE A 193 4.64 3.39 -41.96
CA ILE A 193 4.11 4.33 -40.96
C ILE A 193 3.74 5.67 -41.62
N LYS A 194 2.78 6.38 -41.03
CA LYS A 194 2.41 7.74 -41.48
C LYS A 194 3.62 8.67 -41.30
N GLN A 195 3.94 9.45 -42.33
CA GLN A 195 5.04 10.40 -42.26
C GLN A 195 4.75 11.49 -41.21
N PRO A 196 5.59 11.63 -40.16
CA PRO A 196 5.45 12.71 -39.20
C PRO A 196 6.08 14.01 -39.73
N ALA A 197 5.87 15.13 -39.02
CA ALA A 197 6.55 16.38 -39.33
C ALA A 197 8.08 16.23 -39.14
N LEU A 198 8.88 16.89 -39.96
CA LEU A 198 10.34 16.75 -39.87
C LEU A 198 10.86 17.20 -38.51
N GLU A 199 10.30 18.27 -37.99
CA GLU A 199 10.68 18.86 -36.72
C GLU A 199 10.21 18.03 -35.51
N SER A 200 9.46 16.93 -35.73
CA SER A 200 9.13 15.96 -34.68
C SER A 200 10.24 14.93 -34.44
N LEU A 201 11.30 14.92 -35.25
CA LEU A 201 12.44 14.04 -35.02
C LEU A 201 13.16 14.37 -33.70
N PRO A 202 13.67 13.36 -32.97
CA PRO A 202 14.33 13.56 -31.68
C PRO A 202 15.38 14.67 -31.69
N ILE A 203 16.29 14.67 -32.69
CA ILE A 203 17.37 15.65 -32.80
C ILE A 203 16.88 17.11 -32.87
N TYR A 204 15.76 17.37 -33.55
CA TYR A 204 15.19 18.71 -33.63
C TYR A 204 14.35 19.06 -32.41
N ARG A 205 13.65 18.09 -31.80
CA ARG A 205 12.85 18.37 -30.60
C ARG A 205 13.70 18.72 -29.41
N TRP A 206 14.81 18.01 -29.19
CA TRP A 206 15.78 18.40 -28.16
C TRP A 206 16.37 19.78 -28.45
N ALA A 207 16.77 20.05 -29.70
CA ALA A 207 17.28 21.36 -30.12
C ALA A 207 16.29 22.51 -29.84
N LEU A 208 15.03 22.35 -30.25
CA LEU A 208 13.99 23.36 -30.05
C LEU A 208 13.67 23.55 -28.57
N GLN A 209 13.61 22.48 -27.77
CA GLN A 209 13.37 22.58 -26.34
C GLN A 209 14.51 23.29 -25.61
N ILE A 210 15.78 23.07 -26.00
CA ILE A 210 16.94 23.79 -25.45
C ILE A 210 16.79 25.31 -25.67
N LEU A 211 16.43 25.73 -26.88
CA LEU A 211 16.30 27.16 -27.20
C LEU A 211 15.14 27.85 -26.46
N GLN A 212 14.09 27.09 -26.15
CA GLN A 212 12.90 27.60 -25.45
C GLN A 212 13.03 27.55 -23.93
N SER A 213 14.01 26.82 -23.39
CA SER A 213 14.24 26.72 -21.95
C SER A 213 15.01 27.93 -21.41
N PRO A 214 14.69 28.44 -20.21
CA PRO A 214 15.44 29.55 -19.58
C PRO A 214 16.92 29.19 -19.35
N VAL A 215 17.83 30.14 -19.55
CA VAL A 215 19.30 29.94 -19.40
C VAL A 215 19.73 29.56 -17.98
N SER A 216 18.93 29.93 -16.98
CA SER A 216 19.17 29.61 -15.57
C SER A 216 18.57 28.26 -15.14
N HIS A 217 17.84 27.57 -16.02
CA HIS A 217 17.06 26.40 -15.62
C HIS A 217 17.94 25.16 -15.42
N PRO A 218 17.83 24.44 -14.28
CA PRO A 218 18.75 23.37 -13.90
C PRO A 218 18.69 22.11 -14.78
N VAL A 219 17.63 21.93 -15.58
CA VAL A 219 17.49 20.77 -16.50
C VAL A 219 18.38 20.87 -17.77
N LEU A 220 18.92 22.06 -18.07
CA LEU A 220 19.62 22.30 -19.33
C LEU A 220 20.75 21.31 -19.65
N PRO A 221 21.63 20.93 -18.70
CA PRO A 221 22.68 19.94 -18.97
C PRO A 221 22.13 18.61 -19.51
N LEU A 222 20.99 18.16 -18.99
CA LEU A 222 20.34 16.92 -19.41
C LEU A 222 19.66 17.04 -20.79
N LEU A 223 19.12 18.22 -21.13
CA LEU A 223 18.58 18.48 -22.47
C LEU A 223 19.71 18.46 -23.52
N TRP A 224 20.84 19.10 -23.21
CA TRP A 224 22.03 19.10 -24.06
C TRP A 224 22.64 17.71 -24.21
N GLN A 225 22.74 16.94 -23.13
CA GLN A 225 23.18 15.55 -23.15
C GLN A 225 22.37 14.72 -24.16
N ASN A 226 21.03 14.78 -24.10
CA ASN A 226 20.16 14.06 -25.04
C ASN A 226 20.30 14.56 -26.48
N PHE A 227 20.45 15.86 -26.70
CA PHE A 227 20.74 16.40 -28.04
C PHE A 227 22.05 15.81 -28.60
N PHE A 228 23.12 15.80 -27.79
CA PHE A 228 24.43 15.32 -28.24
C PHE A 228 24.48 13.81 -28.48
N TYR A 229 23.69 12.98 -27.78
CA TYR A 229 23.55 11.57 -28.13
C TYR A 229 23.11 11.41 -29.59
N TYR A 230 22.07 12.13 -30.01
CA TYR A 230 21.57 12.06 -31.38
C TYR A 230 22.50 12.75 -32.40
N PHE A 231 23.19 13.80 -31.98
CA PHE A 231 24.12 14.54 -32.84
C PHE A 231 25.39 13.73 -33.13
N PHE A 232 25.89 12.96 -32.16
CA PHE A 232 27.12 12.18 -32.27
C PHE A 232 26.91 10.68 -32.41
N GLU A 233 25.67 10.20 -32.54
CA GLU A 233 25.37 8.78 -32.73
C GLU A 233 26.13 8.21 -33.93
N ARG A 234 26.89 7.15 -33.68
CA ARG A 234 27.72 6.48 -34.68
C ARG A 234 26.99 5.25 -35.22
N ILE A 235 26.92 5.13 -36.55
CA ILE A 235 26.30 3.99 -37.21
C ILE A 235 27.38 3.12 -37.85
N SER A 236 27.28 1.81 -37.63
CA SER A 236 28.07 0.82 -38.36
C SER A 236 27.47 0.68 -39.76
N ILE A 237 28.23 1.10 -40.77
CA ILE A 237 27.86 0.97 -42.18
C ILE A 237 28.34 -0.42 -42.62
N LEU A 238 27.42 -1.23 -43.18
CA LEU A 238 27.72 -2.55 -43.73
C LEU A 238 29.01 -2.49 -44.57
N ASP A 239 29.99 -3.30 -44.16
CA ASP A 239 31.31 -3.54 -44.79
C ASP A 239 32.42 -2.49 -44.64
N SER A 240 32.31 -1.52 -43.71
CA SER A 240 33.47 -0.68 -43.33
C SER A 240 33.62 -0.54 -41.81
N GLU A 241 34.83 -0.74 -41.29
CA GLU A 241 35.18 -0.53 -39.88
C GLU A 241 35.06 0.95 -39.43
N ALA A 242 34.83 1.88 -40.37
CA ALA A 242 34.73 3.31 -40.13
C ALA A 242 33.34 3.71 -39.59
N HIS A 243 33.24 3.86 -38.27
CA HIS A 243 32.05 4.37 -37.58
C HIS A 243 32.07 5.91 -37.56
N ARG A 244 31.28 6.55 -38.44
CA ARG A 244 31.10 8.02 -38.46
C ARG A 244 29.73 8.41 -37.88
N SER A 245 29.63 9.62 -37.32
CA SER A 245 28.33 10.17 -36.90
C SER A 245 27.74 11.08 -37.96
N LEU A 246 26.41 11.10 -38.06
CA LEU A 246 25.69 11.76 -39.15
C LEU A 246 24.98 13.05 -38.72
N GLY A 247 25.22 13.54 -37.49
CA GLY A 247 24.55 14.73 -36.95
C GLY A 247 24.63 15.96 -37.85
N LEU A 248 25.80 16.25 -38.44
CA LEU A 248 25.98 17.38 -39.36
C LEU A 248 25.05 17.30 -40.59
N ASN A 249 24.72 16.10 -41.07
CA ASN A 249 23.86 15.91 -42.24
C ASN A 249 22.43 16.44 -42.00
N TYR A 250 21.96 16.44 -40.75
CA TYR A 250 20.66 17.00 -40.37
C TYR A 250 20.65 18.54 -40.43
N PHE A 251 21.81 19.20 -40.32
CA PHE A 251 21.90 20.66 -40.23
C PHE A 251 22.54 21.32 -41.47
N LYS A 252 22.70 20.60 -42.58
CA LYS A 252 23.34 21.11 -43.82
C LYS A 252 22.59 22.25 -44.53
N THR A 253 21.26 22.34 -44.39
CA THR A 253 20.43 23.18 -45.27
C THR A 253 19.55 24.20 -44.53
N GLY A 254 19.39 25.37 -45.13
CA GLY A 254 18.34 26.37 -44.83
C GLY A 254 18.13 26.71 -43.35
N HIS A 255 16.91 26.48 -42.86
CA HIS A 255 16.48 26.79 -41.50
C HIS A 255 17.20 25.96 -40.42
N HIS A 256 17.57 24.70 -40.70
CA HIS A 256 18.27 23.85 -39.72
C HIS A 256 19.71 24.32 -39.49
N PHE A 257 20.41 24.79 -40.52
CA PHE A 257 21.74 25.40 -40.31
C PHE A 257 21.68 26.60 -39.33
N GLN A 258 20.63 27.42 -39.44
CA GLN A 258 20.41 28.53 -38.51
C GLN A 258 20.03 28.04 -37.10
N LEU A 259 19.31 26.91 -36.99
CA LEU A 259 19.01 26.27 -35.72
C LEU A 259 20.29 25.85 -34.98
N LEU A 260 21.25 25.24 -35.67
CA LEU A 260 22.54 24.85 -35.09
C LEU A 260 23.38 26.06 -34.64
N LYS A 261 23.36 27.16 -35.41
CA LYS A 261 23.98 28.43 -34.99
C LYS A 261 23.34 29.01 -33.73
N LYS A 262 22.01 29.01 -33.66
CA LYS A 262 21.28 29.46 -32.47
C LYS A 262 21.61 28.61 -31.24
N LEU A 263 21.76 27.29 -31.41
CA LEU A 263 22.19 26.40 -30.33
C LEU A 263 23.59 26.76 -29.82
N LYS A 264 24.56 26.98 -30.71
CA LYS A 264 25.90 27.45 -30.33
C LYS A 264 25.83 28.74 -29.50
N ILE A 265 25.08 29.73 -29.97
CA ILE A 265 24.91 31.00 -29.24
C ILE A 265 24.28 30.73 -27.87
N ARG A 266 23.25 29.88 -27.79
CA ARG A 266 22.61 29.51 -26.51
C ARG A 266 23.57 28.83 -25.53
N ALA A 267 24.48 27.98 -26.00
CA ALA A 267 25.51 27.37 -25.17
C ALA A 267 26.47 28.43 -24.59
N GLN A 268 26.86 29.41 -25.41
CA GLN A 268 27.70 30.54 -24.98
C GLN A 268 26.99 31.43 -23.97
N GLU A 269 25.73 31.81 -24.23
CA GLU A 269 24.88 32.58 -23.30
C GLU A 269 24.76 31.88 -21.93
N THR A 270 24.58 30.56 -21.93
CA THR A 270 24.45 29.77 -20.70
C THR A 270 25.79 29.70 -19.95
N ALA A 271 26.91 29.55 -20.66
CA ALA A 271 28.24 29.61 -20.05
C ALA A 271 28.55 31.00 -19.45
N GLU A 272 28.13 32.07 -20.12
CA GLU A 272 28.25 33.44 -19.61
C GLU A 272 27.39 33.67 -18.38
N TYR A 273 26.17 33.12 -18.32
CA TYR A 273 25.33 33.16 -17.13
C TYR A 273 26.04 32.58 -15.91
N TYR A 274 26.57 31.35 -16.00
CA TYR A 274 27.30 30.74 -14.88
C TYR A 274 28.61 31.46 -14.58
N LYS A 275 29.26 32.08 -15.58
CA LYS A 275 30.41 32.97 -15.37
C LYS A 275 30.05 34.17 -14.50
N ASN A 276 28.91 34.81 -14.77
CA ASN A 276 28.46 35.97 -14.02
C ASN A 276 28.04 35.57 -12.59
N CYS A 277 27.38 34.41 -12.40
CA CYS A 277 27.06 33.89 -11.07
C CYS A 277 28.31 33.71 -10.20
N MET A 278 29.42 33.25 -10.77
CA MET A 278 30.70 33.14 -10.05
C MET A 278 31.27 34.49 -9.63
N GLN A 279 31.10 35.53 -10.45
CA GLN A 279 31.61 36.88 -10.18
C GLN A 279 30.76 37.58 -9.10
N SER A 280 29.43 37.45 -9.16
CA SER A 280 28.53 38.03 -8.15
C SER A 280 28.73 37.44 -6.74
N SER A 281 29.12 36.16 -6.64
CA SER A 281 29.45 35.54 -5.36
C SER A 281 30.76 36.05 -4.76
N GLN A 282 31.67 36.62 -5.57
CA GLN A 282 32.94 37.16 -5.10
C GLN A 282 32.85 38.62 -4.65
N ASP A 283 31.92 39.41 -5.22
CA ASP A 283 31.73 40.82 -4.88
C ASP A 283 30.92 41.06 -3.58
N SER A 284 30.28 40.01 -3.05
CA SER A 284 29.44 40.08 -1.84
C SER A 284 30.24 39.95 -0.53
N GLU A 285 31.49 39.49 -0.59
CA GLU A 285 32.39 39.34 0.58
C GLU A 285 33.44 40.47 0.61
N VAL A 286 32.99 41.68 0.95
CA VAL A 286 33.90 42.78 1.32
C VAL A 286 34.37 42.55 2.76
N SER A 287 35.41 41.73 2.96
CA SER A 287 36.48 41.93 3.96
C SER A 287 37.37 40.70 4.16
N GLU A 288 38.68 40.92 4.00
CA GLU A 288 39.86 40.10 4.36
C GLU A 288 40.46 39.13 3.32
N PRO A 289 41.78 39.25 3.02
CA PRO A 289 42.43 38.59 1.89
C PRO A 289 43.10 37.25 2.24
N GLU A 290 42.63 36.52 3.26
CA GLU A 290 43.27 35.26 3.67
C GLU A 290 42.24 34.13 3.84
N LYS A 291 42.30 33.19 2.89
CA LYS A 291 41.49 31.96 2.71
C LYS A 291 40.11 32.15 2.05
N LYS A 292 40.14 32.30 0.73
CA LYS A 292 39.02 31.97 -0.18
C LYS A 292 38.60 30.51 0.04
N ILE A 293 37.68 30.26 0.96
CA ILE A 293 36.96 28.99 1.00
C ILE A 293 36.02 29.01 -0.20
N ILE A 294 36.42 28.36 -1.30
CA ILE A 294 35.56 28.22 -2.48
C ILE A 294 34.31 27.45 -2.04
N SER A 295 33.15 28.11 -2.04
CA SER A 295 31.88 27.49 -1.67
C SER A 295 31.56 26.35 -2.65
N LYS A 296 30.82 25.31 -2.18
CA LYS A 296 30.39 24.19 -3.03
C LYS A 296 29.62 24.66 -4.28
N GLU A 297 28.85 25.72 -4.15
CA GLU A 297 28.10 26.35 -5.24
C GLU A 297 29.03 27.02 -6.27
N CYS A 298 30.13 27.64 -5.84
CA CYS A 298 31.12 28.19 -6.76
C CYS A 298 31.81 27.08 -7.57
N ILE A 299 32.18 25.95 -6.94
CA ILE A 299 32.77 24.79 -7.65
C ILE A 299 31.78 24.24 -8.69
N PHE A 300 30.50 24.13 -8.31
CA PHE A 300 29.45 23.65 -9.19
C PHE A 300 29.23 24.57 -10.40
N ASN A 301 29.20 25.90 -10.18
CA ASN A 301 29.09 26.88 -11.28
C ASN A 301 30.32 26.91 -12.20
N VAL A 302 31.53 26.63 -11.67
CA VAL A 302 32.74 26.46 -12.49
C VAL A 302 32.57 25.29 -13.45
N GLU A 303 32.09 24.15 -12.95
CA GLU A 303 31.90 22.95 -13.76
C GLU A 303 30.81 23.14 -14.83
N LEU A 304 29.70 23.80 -14.48
CA LEU A 304 28.66 24.16 -15.45
C LEU A 304 29.19 25.12 -16.52
N CYS A 305 29.93 26.17 -16.12
CA CYS A 305 30.56 27.08 -17.07
C CYS A 305 31.53 26.33 -18.02
N ARG A 306 32.27 25.35 -17.50
CA ARG A 306 33.23 24.54 -18.25
C ARG A 306 32.52 23.68 -19.31
N ILE A 307 31.48 22.94 -18.92
CA ILE A 307 30.75 22.04 -19.83
C ILE A 307 29.93 22.80 -20.89
N PHE A 308 29.28 23.92 -20.55
CA PHE A 308 28.53 24.71 -21.54
C PHE A 308 29.46 25.37 -22.57
N ARG A 309 30.69 25.75 -22.20
CA ARG A 309 31.72 26.16 -23.18
C ARG A 309 32.09 24.99 -24.08
N ALA A 310 32.32 23.80 -23.52
CA ALA A 310 32.60 22.60 -24.30
C ALA A 310 31.50 22.30 -25.33
N PHE A 311 30.22 22.44 -24.95
CA PHE A 311 29.09 22.27 -25.88
C PHE A 311 29.17 23.20 -27.09
N SER A 312 29.60 24.47 -26.91
CA SER A 312 29.80 25.37 -28.06
C SER A 312 30.91 24.88 -28.99
N PHE A 313 32.02 24.38 -28.44
CA PHE A 313 33.11 23.79 -29.22
C PHE A 313 32.69 22.49 -29.92
N TRP A 314 31.86 21.66 -29.28
CA TRP A 314 31.38 20.40 -29.86
C TRP A 314 30.51 20.63 -31.10
N ILE A 315 29.73 21.72 -31.14
CA ILE A 315 28.90 22.07 -32.30
C ILE A 315 29.76 22.58 -33.48
N GLU A 316 30.88 23.25 -33.18
CA GLU A 316 31.76 23.84 -34.20
C GLU A 316 32.71 22.83 -34.84
N GLU A 317 33.18 21.86 -34.06
CA GLU A 317 34.26 20.97 -34.48
C GLU A 317 33.76 19.81 -35.34
N THR A 318 33.91 19.93 -36.65
CA THR A 318 33.49 18.90 -37.61
C THR A 318 34.29 17.60 -37.48
N ASN A 319 35.52 17.66 -36.94
CA ASN A 319 36.36 16.47 -36.78
C ASN A 319 35.83 15.49 -35.74
N LEU A 320 34.99 15.93 -34.79
CA LEU A 320 34.37 15.04 -33.79
C LEU A 320 33.46 13.97 -34.42
N HIS A 321 32.99 14.21 -35.65
CA HIS A 321 32.15 13.27 -36.39
C HIS A 321 32.92 12.16 -37.12
N GLN A 322 34.25 12.28 -37.23
CA GLN A 322 35.09 11.36 -37.97
C GLN A 322 35.45 10.10 -37.15
N PRO A 323 35.68 8.95 -37.80
CA PRO A 323 36.19 7.75 -37.14
C PRO A 323 37.64 7.95 -36.68
N GLY A 324 38.04 7.35 -35.55
CA GLY A 324 39.44 7.36 -35.09
C GLY A 324 39.89 8.62 -34.34
N LEU A 325 38.94 9.36 -33.73
CA LEU A 325 39.23 10.54 -32.89
C LEU A 325 40.22 10.21 -31.76
N CYS A 326 41.32 10.96 -31.69
CA CYS A 326 42.30 10.84 -30.61
C CYS A 326 42.01 11.88 -29.51
N PHE A 327 41.49 11.42 -28.35
CA PHE A 327 41.12 12.32 -27.25
C PHE A 327 42.30 13.10 -26.66
N SER A 328 43.52 12.56 -26.73
CA SER A 328 44.73 13.25 -26.26
C SER A 328 45.17 14.42 -27.15
N ALA A 329 44.65 14.51 -28.38
CA ALA A 329 44.90 15.62 -29.30
C ALA A 329 43.91 16.78 -29.11
N LEU A 330 42.81 16.58 -28.36
CA LEU A 330 41.82 17.62 -28.09
C LEU A 330 42.27 18.49 -26.92
N GLY A 331 42.00 19.79 -27.01
CA GLY A 331 42.31 20.74 -25.94
C GLY A 331 41.45 20.51 -24.69
N PRO A 332 41.87 21.01 -23.51
CA PRO A 332 41.13 20.84 -22.25
C PRO A 332 39.73 21.49 -22.26
N ASN A 333 39.48 22.42 -23.19
CA ASN A 333 38.19 23.10 -23.35
C ASN A 333 37.08 22.19 -23.91
N TYR A 334 37.42 21.00 -24.39
CA TYR A 334 36.45 20.05 -24.97
C TYR A 334 35.82 19.12 -23.93
N CYS A 335 36.21 19.16 -22.65
CA CYS A 335 35.69 18.25 -21.61
C CYS A 335 35.70 16.79 -22.09
N CYS A 336 36.88 16.29 -22.48
CA CYS A 336 37.03 15.00 -23.14
C CYS A 336 36.39 13.85 -22.37
N GLU A 337 36.41 13.88 -21.03
CA GLU A 337 35.77 12.88 -20.18
C GLU A 337 34.25 12.75 -20.42
N ARG A 338 33.54 13.83 -20.71
CA ARG A 338 32.09 13.79 -21.01
C ARG A 338 31.82 13.47 -22.47
N LEU A 339 32.68 13.97 -23.36
CA LEU A 339 32.58 13.70 -24.79
C LEU A 339 32.76 12.21 -25.09
N GLU A 340 33.70 11.55 -24.40
CA GLU A 340 33.93 10.12 -24.51
C GLU A 340 32.69 9.29 -24.11
N LEU A 341 31.99 9.69 -23.05
CA LEU A 341 30.74 9.03 -22.61
C LEU A 341 29.64 9.15 -23.68
N ILE A 342 29.47 10.32 -24.29
CA ILE A 342 28.51 10.53 -25.39
C ILE A 342 28.87 9.63 -26.59
N LEU A 343 30.15 9.64 -27.00
CA LEU A 343 30.62 8.88 -28.16
C LEU A 343 30.58 7.35 -27.95
N SER A 344 30.71 6.92 -26.69
CA SER A 344 30.60 5.51 -26.29
C SER A 344 29.15 5.06 -26.09
N ASN A 345 28.17 5.95 -26.31
CA ASN A 345 26.74 5.70 -26.12
C ASN A 345 26.37 5.27 -24.68
N ASP A 346 27.10 5.77 -23.68
CA ASP A 346 26.78 5.54 -22.27
C ASP A 346 25.41 6.16 -21.96
N GLN A 347 24.47 5.42 -21.36
CA GLN A 347 23.09 5.89 -21.17
C GLN A 347 22.85 6.56 -19.81
N HIS A 348 23.89 6.84 -19.03
CA HIS A 348 23.75 7.41 -17.69
C HIS A 348 23.45 8.91 -17.74
N ASP A 349 22.32 9.35 -17.19
CA ASP A 349 21.92 10.76 -17.17
C ASP A 349 22.81 11.59 -16.21
N TRP A 350 23.32 12.75 -16.65
CA TRP A 350 24.24 13.61 -15.90
C TRP A 350 23.56 14.43 -14.78
N PHE A 351 22.89 13.74 -13.85
CA PHE A 351 22.26 14.38 -12.68
C PHE A 351 23.27 14.98 -11.70
N ASP A 352 24.55 14.64 -11.84
CA ASP A 352 25.65 15.28 -11.13
C ASP A 352 25.94 16.72 -11.61
N LEU A 353 25.43 17.10 -12.79
CA LEU A 353 25.40 18.49 -13.29
C LEU A 353 24.07 19.21 -12.95
N VAL A 354 23.21 18.60 -12.14
CA VAL A 354 21.91 19.19 -11.74
C VAL A 354 21.90 19.45 -10.24
N SER A 355 21.58 20.68 -9.83
CA SER A 355 21.41 21.00 -8.41
C SER A 355 20.07 20.47 -7.90
N ILE A 356 20.12 19.36 -7.16
CA ILE A 356 18.94 18.78 -6.49
C ILE A 356 18.47 19.67 -5.33
N ASP A 357 19.37 20.40 -4.69
CA ASP A 357 19.04 21.30 -3.58
C ASP A 357 18.22 22.50 -4.07
N GLN A 358 18.60 23.11 -5.20
CA GLN A 358 17.78 24.15 -5.85
C GLN A 358 16.38 23.65 -6.21
N LEU A 359 16.27 22.38 -6.60
CA LEU A 359 14.98 21.76 -6.91
C LEU A 359 14.12 21.55 -5.65
N LYS A 360 14.73 21.17 -4.53
CA LYS A 360 14.04 21.09 -3.22
C LYS A 360 13.58 22.48 -2.77
N ASP A 361 14.42 23.49 -2.90
CA ASP A 361 14.09 24.88 -2.52
C ASP A 361 12.96 25.46 -3.39
N ASP A 362 12.96 25.21 -4.72
CA ASP A 362 11.86 25.57 -5.62
C ASP A 362 10.54 24.90 -5.22
N LEU A 363 10.60 23.63 -4.80
CA LEU A 363 9.42 22.91 -4.32
C LEU A 363 8.97 23.40 -2.93
N GLU A 364 9.89 23.72 -2.03
CA GLU A 364 9.58 24.15 -0.66
C GLU A 364 9.04 25.57 -0.59
N SER A 365 9.60 26.50 -1.37
CA SER A 365 9.09 27.86 -1.52
C SER A 365 7.63 27.86 -2.03
N LYS A 366 7.28 26.92 -2.92
CA LYS A 366 5.91 26.74 -3.43
C LYS A 366 4.94 26.11 -2.41
N VAL A 367 5.45 25.45 -1.37
CA VAL A 367 4.67 24.71 -0.35
C VAL A 367 4.53 25.48 0.97
N HIS A 368 5.42 26.44 1.25
CA HIS A 368 5.42 27.20 2.51
C HIS A 368 4.09 27.90 2.83
N SER A 369 3.35 28.34 1.81
CA SER A 369 2.01 28.96 1.98
C SER A 369 0.92 27.98 2.47
N TRP A 370 1.10 26.68 2.23
CA TRP A 370 0.23 25.60 2.71
C TRP A 370 0.53 25.21 4.16
N MET A 371 1.82 25.08 4.52
CA MET A 371 2.25 24.72 5.88
C MET A 371 1.90 25.79 6.92
N GLN A 372 1.93 27.08 6.55
CA GLN A 372 1.51 28.18 7.43
C GLN A 372 0.02 28.09 7.83
N LYS A 373 -0.83 27.46 7.02
CA LYS A 373 -2.26 27.29 7.32
C LYS A 373 -2.59 26.04 8.14
N LYS A 374 -1.71 25.03 8.19
CA LYS A 374 -1.83 23.89 9.12
C LYS A 374 -1.45 24.25 10.56
N LYS A 375 -0.72 25.35 10.79
CA LYS A 375 -0.51 25.90 12.15
C LYS A 375 -1.77 26.55 12.74
N PHE A 376 -2.84 26.71 11.97
CA PHE A 376 -4.19 26.94 12.48
C PHE A 376 -4.86 25.60 12.82
N SER A 377 -4.35 24.93 13.85
CA SER A 377 -5.15 23.97 14.61
C SER A 377 -5.31 24.51 16.02
N PHE A 378 -6.55 24.81 16.40
CA PHE A 378 -7.01 24.78 17.78
C PHE A 378 -6.29 25.72 18.79
N SER A 379 -5.94 26.93 18.38
CA SER A 379 -5.82 28.02 19.36
C SER A 379 -7.07 28.89 19.29
N THR A 380 -7.80 28.90 20.39
CA THR A 380 -8.84 29.88 20.71
C THR A 380 -8.21 31.27 20.68
N GLN A 381 -8.20 31.92 19.52
CA GLN A 381 -7.85 33.33 19.42
C GLN A 381 -9.13 34.13 19.18
N ASN A 382 -9.60 34.69 20.29
CA ASN A 382 -10.44 35.86 20.35
C ASN A 382 -9.89 36.92 19.38
N SER A 383 -10.54 37.06 18.23
CA SER A 383 -10.52 38.30 17.46
C SER A 383 -11.98 38.72 17.32
N SER A 384 -12.27 39.84 17.97
CA SER A 384 -13.58 40.47 18.02
C SER A 384 -13.90 41.04 16.64
N GLU A 385 -14.50 40.25 15.76
CA GLU A 385 -15.15 40.73 14.54
C GLU A 385 -16.32 39.80 14.19
N SER A 386 -17.54 40.33 14.44
CA SER A 386 -18.87 39.85 14.03
C SER A 386 -19.10 38.33 13.96
N HIS A 387 -19.81 37.81 14.96
CA HIS A 387 -20.40 36.48 14.96
C HIS A 387 -21.31 36.25 13.74
N GLU A 388 -20.81 35.49 12.79
CA GLU A 388 -21.63 34.80 11.80
C GLU A 388 -21.25 33.33 11.80
N SER A 389 -22.22 32.46 12.02
CA SER A 389 -21.97 31.03 12.02
C SER A 389 -21.60 30.56 10.62
N SER A 390 -20.73 29.56 10.52
CA SER A 390 -20.32 28.95 9.25
C SER A 390 -21.54 28.51 8.40
N GLY A 391 -22.64 28.13 9.05
CA GLY A 391 -23.92 27.82 8.42
C GLY A 391 -24.55 29.03 7.73
N GLU A 392 -24.65 30.17 8.41
CA GLU A 392 -25.21 31.40 7.84
C GLU A 392 -24.39 31.94 6.68
N ARG A 393 -23.06 31.81 6.73
CA ARG A 393 -22.17 32.21 5.63
C ARG A 393 -22.41 31.35 4.38
N ILE A 394 -22.60 30.04 4.55
CA ILE A 394 -22.92 29.10 3.47
C ILE A 394 -24.31 29.36 2.92
N SER A 395 -25.31 29.56 3.78
CA SER A 395 -26.68 29.88 3.39
C SER A 395 -26.79 31.21 2.65
N ARG A 396 -26.01 32.23 3.04
CA ARG A 396 -25.99 33.52 2.34
C ARG A 396 -25.31 33.42 0.97
N HIS A 397 -24.23 32.64 0.86
CA HIS A 397 -23.61 32.34 -0.44
C HIS A 397 -24.55 31.54 -1.36
N LEU A 398 -25.30 30.57 -0.83
CA LEU A 398 -26.31 29.82 -1.59
C LEU A 398 -27.47 30.73 -2.01
N ASN A 399 -27.92 31.62 -1.12
CA ASN A 399 -29.01 32.56 -1.42
C ASN A 399 -28.62 33.64 -2.43
N ASN A 400 -27.36 34.09 -2.45
CA ASN A 400 -26.86 35.05 -3.43
C ASN A 400 -26.63 34.45 -4.83
N ASN A 401 -26.59 33.11 -4.94
CA ASN A 401 -26.41 32.38 -6.20
C ASN A 401 -27.72 31.76 -6.72
N LYS A 402 -28.88 32.34 -6.39
CA LYS A 402 -30.19 31.84 -6.85
C LYS A 402 -30.48 32.07 -8.34
N ASP A 403 -29.73 32.96 -9.00
CA ASP A 403 -29.93 33.28 -10.42
C ASP A 403 -29.14 32.40 -11.40
N LEU A 404 -28.35 31.45 -10.89
CA LEU A 404 -27.77 30.41 -11.74
C LEU A 404 -28.85 29.36 -11.98
N LYS A 405 -29.37 29.31 -13.22
CA LYS A 405 -30.23 28.20 -13.69
C LYS A 405 -29.67 26.88 -13.15
N PRO A 406 -30.47 26.05 -12.45
CA PRO A 406 -30.01 24.74 -12.05
C PRO A 406 -29.46 24.03 -13.28
N LEU A 407 -28.24 23.49 -13.19
CA LEU A 407 -27.80 22.49 -14.14
C LEU A 407 -28.89 21.42 -14.13
N GLU A 408 -29.54 21.22 -15.27
CA GLU A 408 -30.46 20.12 -15.48
C GLU A 408 -29.65 18.83 -15.43
N CYS A 409 -29.40 18.34 -14.20
CA CYS A 409 -29.03 16.96 -13.96
C CYS A 409 -30.27 16.13 -14.25
N THR A 410 -30.51 15.81 -15.53
CA THR A 410 -31.53 14.84 -15.96
C THR A 410 -31.06 13.39 -15.77
N GLU A 411 -30.31 13.13 -14.71
CA GLU A 411 -30.13 11.77 -14.21
C GLU A 411 -30.66 11.79 -12.78
N ASN A 412 -31.89 11.28 -12.62
CA ASN A 412 -32.35 10.82 -11.33
C ASN A 412 -31.32 9.79 -10.88
N ILE A 413 -30.39 10.19 -10.02
CA ILE A 413 -29.51 9.27 -9.31
C ILE A 413 -30.45 8.43 -8.46
N THR A 414 -30.86 7.28 -9.00
CA THR A 414 -31.51 6.25 -8.20
C THR A 414 -30.54 5.92 -7.08
N PRO A 415 -30.98 5.95 -5.80
CA PRO A 415 -30.11 5.54 -4.71
C PRO A 415 -29.50 4.18 -5.07
N PRO A 416 -28.20 3.96 -4.84
CA PRO A 416 -27.51 2.73 -5.24
C PRO A 416 -28.08 1.45 -4.59
N MET A 417 -29.11 1.58 -3.76
CA MET A 417 -29.85 0.49 -3.16
C MET A 417 -31.36 0.72 -3.22
N HIS A 418 -32.08 -0.39 -3.40
CA HIS A 418 -33.52 -0.46 -3.23
C HIS A 418 -33.83 -0.36 -1.71
N GLU A 419 -34.90 0.35 -1.36
CA GLU A 419 -35.41 0.36 0.01
C GLU A 419 -35.72 -1.09 0.43
N ILE A 420 -35.35 -1.44 1.67
CA ILE A 420 -35.66 -2.76 2.21
C ILE A 420 -37.18 -2.90 2.24
N GLU A 421 -37.71 -3.90 1.53
CA GLU A 421 -39.14 -4.20 1.57
C GLU A 421 -39.54 -4.53 3.00
N ASP A 422 -40.53 -3.81 3.53
CA ASP A 422 -40.99 -3.99 4.92
C ASP A 422 -41.41 -5.43 5.24
N ILE A 423 -41.85 -6.16 4.22
CA ILE A 423 -42.24 -7.58 4.24
C ILE A 423 -41.07 -8.47 4.70
N ALA A 424 -39.83 -8.12 4.34
CA ALA A 424 -38.64 -8.87 4.74
C ALA A 424 -38.41 -8.87 6.25
N LEU A 425 -38.91 -7.85 6.96
CA LEU A 425 -38.79 -7.71 8.42
C LEU A 425 -40.04 -8.23 9.16
N SER A 426 -41.08 -8.67 8.44
CA SER A 426 -42.33 -9.18 9.03
C SER A 426 -42.30 -10.68 9.34
N SER A 427 -41.35 -11.45 8.79
CA SER A 427 -41.31 -12.90 8.93
C SER A 427 -39.88 -13.44 9.01
N TRP A 428 -39.64 -14.32 9.98
CA TRP A 428 -38.36 -15.01 10.17
C TRP A 428 -37.89 -15.76 8.91
N ASN A 429 -38.81 -16.48 8.25
CA ASN A 429 -38.46 -17.34 7.12
C ASN A 429 -37.93 -16.52 5.93
N ILE A 430 -38.53 -15.34 5.67
CA ILE A 430 -38.12 -14.46 4.59
C ILE A 430 -36.78 -13.81 4.93
N LEU A 431 -36.65 -13.30 6.16
CA LEU A 431 -35.43 -12.65 6.65
C LEU A 431 -34.22 -13.59 6.56
N VAL A 432 -34.36 -14.83 7.07
CA VAL A 432 -33.29 -15.82 7.04
C VAL A 432 -32.89 -16.20 5.61
N GLN A 433 -33.86 -16.44 4.72
CA GLN A 433 -33.53 -16.80 3.34
C GLN A 433 -32.74 -15.70 2.63
N LEU A 434 -33.11 -14.43 2.84
CA LEU A 434 -32.39 -13.29 2.27
C LEU A 434 -30.98 -13.16 2.84
N ILE A 435 -30.83 -13.37 4.15
CA ILE A 435 -29.53 -13.30 4.82
C ILE A 435 -28.64 -14.47 4.40
N GLU A 436 -29.15 -15.70 4.40
CA GLU A 436 -28.41 -16.91 3.97
C GLU A 436 -27.94 -16.81 2.53
N SER A 437 -28.78 -16.26 1.63
CA SER A 437 -28.41 -16.01 0.23
C SER A 437 -27.22 -15.05 0.09
N LYS A 438 -27.09 -14.06 0.98
CA LYS A 438 -25.95 -13.13 0.96
C LYS A 438 -24.75 -13.68 1.73
N GLN A 439 -24.98 -14.40 2.82
CA GLN A 439 -23.93 -15.06 3.60
C GLN A 439 -23.19 -16.12 2.79
N SER A 440 -23.89 -16.89 1.95
CA SER A 440 -23.26 -17.90 1.09
C SER A 440 -22.19 -17.29 0.18
N ILE A 441 -22.45 -16.11 -0.39
CA ILE A 441 -21.47 -15.37 -1.21
C ILE A 441 -20.23 -15.05 -0.39
N ILE A 442 -20.40 -14.52 0.83
CA ILE A 442 -19.28 -14.17 1.72
C ILE A 442 -18.47 -15.43 2.09
N PHE A 443 -19.15 -16.53 2.42
CA PHE A 443 -18.52 -17.80 2.76
C PHE A 443 -17.76 -18.40 1.59
N ASP A 444 -18.32 -18.37 0.38
CA ASP A 444 -17.67 -18.91 -0.81
C ASP A 444 -16.40 -18.11 -1.15
N LYS A 445 -16.44 -16.76 -1.06
CA LYS A 445 -15.22 -15.96 -1.26
C LYS A 445 -14.16 -16.21 -0.19
N ALA A 446 -14.55 -16.33 1.08
CA ALA A 446 -13.62 -16.65 2.16
C ALA A 446 -12.98 -18.03 1.97
N ARG A 447 -13.76 -19.02 1.51
CA ARG A 447 -13.26 -20.37 1.17
C ARG A 447 -12.27 -20.32 0.01
N SER A 448 -12.65 -19.69 -1.10
CA SER A 448 -11.77 -19.53 -2.27
C SER A 448 -10.46 -18.82 -1.92
N PHE A 449 -10.50 -17.75 -1.12
CA PHE A 449 -9.28 -17.07 -0.67
C PHE A 449 -8.40 -18.00 0.17
N THR A 450 -8.99 -18.74 1.10
CA THR A 450 -8.25 -19.67 1.98
C THR A 450 -7.57 -20.79 1.17
N GLU A 451 -8.28 -21.35 0.18
CA GLU A 451 -7.76 -22.38 -0.72
C GLU A 451 -6.60 -21.85 -1.57
N LEU A 452 -6.79 -20.70 -2.25
CA LEU A 452 -5.74 -20.09 -3.08
C LEU A 452 -4.50 -19.72 -2.25
N SER A 453 -4.70 -19.17 -1.05
CA SER A 453 -3.62 -18.84 -0.11
C SER A 453 -2.85 -20.09 0.34
N SER A 454 -3.56 -21.17 0.65
CA SER A 454 -2.95 -22.47 0.99
C SER A 454 -2.14 -23.04 -0.19
N ASN A 455 -2.69 -22.98 -1.40
CA ASN A 455 -2.01 -23.43 -2.61
C ASN A 455 -0.70 -22.65 -2.86
N LEU A 456 -0.70 -21.34 -2.67
CA LEU A 456 0.53 -20.53 -2.76
C LEU A 456 1.58 -20.94 -1.72
N LYS A 457 1.16 -21.18 -0.47
CA LYS A 457 2.07 -21.66 0.60
C LYS A 457 2.69 -23.02 0.23
N GLN A 458 1.89 -23.92 -0.33
CA GLN A 458 2.36 -25.22 -0.78
C GLN A 458 3.34 -25.09 -1.96
N LEU A 459 3.01 -24.28 -2.97
CA LEU A 459 3.88 -24.04 -4.12
C LEU A 459 5.22 -23.41 -3.72
N ASN A 460 5.22 -22.51 -2.74
CA ASN A 460 6.44 -21.93 -2.19
C ASN A 460 7.27 -22.92 -1.38
N SER A 461 6.62 -23.80 -0.62
CA SER A 461 7.31 -24.89 0.08
C SER A 461 7.95 -25.87 -0.91
N ASN A 462 7.24 -26.22 -1.98
CA ASN A 462 7.76 -27.08 -3.05
C ASN A 462 8.96 -26.45 -3.76
N TYR A 463 8.89 -25.15 -4.06
CA TYR A 463 10.01 -24.42 -4.64
C TYR A 463 11.24 -24.43 -3.73
N LYS A 464 11.07 -24.14 -2.44
CA LYS A 464 12.15 -24.18 -1.45
C LYS A 464 12.83 -25.56 -1.39
N ASN A 465 12.08 -26.64 -1.60
CA ASN A 465 12.60 -28.00 -1.61
C ASN A 465 13.30 -28.37 -2.93
N LEU A 466 12.86 -27.81 -4.06
CA LEU A 466 13.39 -28.12 -5.40
C LEU A 466 14.66 -27.33 -5.75
N VAL A 467 14.76 -26.06 -5.35
CA VAL A 467 15.90 -25.18 -5.70
C VAL A 467 17.27 -25.78 -5.33
N PRO A 468 17.47 -26.39 -4.14
CA PRO A 468 18.77 -26.99 -3.81
C PRO A 468 19.19 -28.15 -4.72
N GLN A 469 18.25 -28.72 -5.49
CA GLN A 469 18.48 -29.86 -6.39
C GLN A 469 18.66 -29.43 -7.86
N GLU A 470 18.63 -28.12 -8.14
CA GLU A 470 18.73 -27.55 -9.50
C GLU A 470 20.07 -27.89 -10.16
N PHE A 471 21.14 -27.97 -9.37
CA PHE A 471 22.48 -28.28 -9.84
C PHE A 471 23.03 -29.53 -9.16
N VAL A 472 23.65 -30.41 -9.96
CA VAL A 472 24.34 -31.60 -9.47
C VAL A 472 25.83 -31.47 -9.80
N ASN A 473 26.68 -31.86 -8.87
CA ASN A 473 28.13 -31.90 -9.11
C ASN A 473 28.49 -33.22 -9.80
N GLU A 474 29.06 -33.14 -10.99
CA GLU A 474 29.56 -34.29 -11.73
C GLU A 474 31.04 -34.09 -12.10
N ASP A 475 31.76 -35.20 -12.21
CA ASP A 475 33.15 -35.19 -12.62
C ASP A 475 33.24 -35.02 -14.15
N HIS A 476 33.99 -34.03 -14.60
CA HIS A 476 34.13 -33.68 -16.02
C HIS A 476 35.61 -33.60 -16.41
N TRP A 477 35.97 -34.13 -17.59
CA TRP A 477 37.33 -34.06 -18.11
C TRP A 477 37.52 -32.79 -18.96
N GLU A 478 38.41 -31.91 -18.52
CA GLU A 478 38.82 -30.74 -19.29
C GLU A 478 40.20 -30.94 -19.92
N THR A 479 40.35 -30.47 -21.16
CA THR A 479 41.62 -30.52 -21.86
C THR A 479 42.22 -29.12 -21.93
N VAL A 480 43.33 -28.91 -21.23
CA VAL A 480 44.06 -27.64 -21.22
C VAL A 480 45.34 -27.80 -22.01
N SER A 481 45.53 -26.97 -23.05
CA SER A 481 46.76 -26.94 -23.84
C SER A 481 47.63 -25.74 -23.47
N LYS A 482 48.93 -25.97 -23.25
CA LYS A 482 49.92 -24.89 -23.09
C LYS A 482 50.92 -24.90 -24.24
N SER A 483 50.97 -23.79 -24.98
CA SER A 483 51.93 -23.55 -26.05
C SER A 483 53.24 -22.97 -25.50
N CYS A 484 54.37 -23.45 -26.04
CA CYS A 484 55.69 -22.92 -25.72
C CYS A 484 56.00 -21.74 -26.65
N HIS A 485 56.28 -20.55 -26.09
CA HIS A 485 56.59 -19.35 -26.89
C HIS A 485 58.09 -19.06 -27.05
N LYS A 486 58.99 -19.80 -26.37
CA LYS A 486 60.45 -19.60 -26.48
C LYS A 486 61.23 -20.91 -26.31
N GLY A 487 61.33 -21.72 -27.36
CA GLY A 487 62.22 -22.89 -27.41
C GLY A 487 62.49 -23.36 -28.83
N LEU A 488 63.76 -23.56 -29.20
CA LEU A 488 64.22 -23.94 -30.55
C LEU A 488 63.90 -25.39 -30.96
N LYS A 489 63.24 -26.20 -30.12
CA LYS A 489 62.83 -27.59 -30.40
C LYS A 489 61.49 -27.94 -29.76
N CYS A 490 60.43 -27.19 -30.06
CA CYS A 490 59.07 -27.52 -29.64
C CYS A 490 58.40 -28.43 -30.69
N THR A 491 57.87 -29.60 -30.28
CA THR A 491 57.15 -30.56 -31.14
C THR A 491 55.63 -30.40 -31.13
N GLY A 492 55.10 -29.46 -30.34
CA GLY A 492 53.67 -29.16 -30.24
C GLY A 492 53.26 -28.64 -28.85
N PRO A 493 52.01 -28.17 -28.69
CA PRO A 493 51.49 -27.78 -27.38
C PRO A 493 51.37 -28.99 -26.45
N ALA A 494 51.72 -28.81 -25.17
CA ALA A 494 51.51 -29.83 -24.16
C ALA A 494 50.04 -29.85 -23.74
N THR A 495 49.41 -31.00 -23.82
CA THR A 495 47.99 -31.19 -23.55
C THR A 495 47.81 -31.91 -22.22
N PHE A 496 47.07 -31.30 -21.29
CA PHE A 496 46.75 -31.87 -19.98
C PHE A 496 45.26 -32.22 -19.93
N HIS A 497 44.93 -33.43 -19.48
CA HIS A 497 43.56 -33.84 -19.18
C HIS A 497 43.34 -33.74 -17.68
N LEU A 498 42.51 -32.78 -17.25
CA LEU A 498 42.21 -32.49 -15.86
C LEU A 498 40.82 -33.04 -15.54
N LEU A 499 40.71 -33.82 -14.46
CA LEU A 499 39.42 -34.19 -13.89
C LEU A 499 38.97 -33.06 -12.96
N VAL A 500 37.90 -32.37 -13.33
CA VAL A 500 37.35 -31.24 -12.57
C VAL A 500 35.91 -31.53 -12.18
N LYS A 501 35.53 -31.15 -10.96
CA LYS A 501 34.13 -31.18 -10.52
C LYS A 501 33.42 -29.94 -11.05
N ARG A 502 32.44 -30.12 -11.93
CA ARG A 502 31.58 -29.05 -12.44
C ARG A 502 30.15 -29.26 -11.96
N TYR A 503 29.43 -28.15 -11.80
CA TYR A 503 27.99 -28.19 -11.55
C TYR A 503 27.25 -28.22 -12.88
N PHE A 504 26.36 -29.19 -13.06
CA PHE A 504 25.49 -29.32 -14.23
C PHE A 504 24.03 -29.09 -13.84
N PRO A 505 23.25 -28.39 -14.66
CA PRO A 505 21.82 -28.21 -14.41
C PRO A 505 21.09 -29.55 -14.53
N ASN A 506 20.31 -29.90 -13.51
CA ASN A 506 19.44 -31.05 -13.52
C ASN A 506 18.15 -30.69 -14.27
N GLN A 507 18.10 -31.02 -15.56
CA GLN A 507 16.99 -30.66 -16.46
C GLN A 507 15.61 -31.03 -15.90
N ARG A 508 15.48 -32.20 -15.25
CA ARG A 508 14.19 -32.64 -14.65
C ARG A 508 13.74 -31.75 -13.48
N ILE A 509 14.69 -31.21 -12.72
CA ILE A 509 14.39 -30.29 -11.61
C ILE A 509 14.11 -28.89 -12.16
N CYS A 510 14.86 -28.45 -13.18
CA CYS A 510 14.59 -27.19 -13.88
C CYS A 510 13.16 -27.14 -14.45
N GLU A 511 12.72 -28.19 -15.14
CA GLU A 511 11.34 -28.30 -15.66
C GLU A 511 10.29 -28.23 -14.54
N LYS A 512 10.53 -28.93 -13.41
CA LYS A 512 9.62 -28.88 -12.25
C LYS A 512 9.59 -27.50 -11.59
N LEU A 513 10.72 -26.79 -11.56
CA LEU A 513 10.80 -25.41 -11.07
C LEU A 513 10.02 -24.47 -11.98
N GLU A 514 10.14 -24.61 -13.30
CA GLU A 514 9.37 -23.80 -14.26
C GLU A 514 7.87 -24.03 -14.12
N ILE A 515 7.41 -25.28 -14.06
CA ILE A 515 5.99 -25.63 -13.84
C ILE A 515 5.50 -25.03 -12.52
N ASN A 516 6.26 -25.21 -11.43
CA ASN A 516 5.90 -24.67 -10.12
C ASN A 516 5.77 -23.13 -10.14
N ARG A 517 6.67 -22.43 -10.82
CA ARG A 517 6.62 -20.95 -10.93
C ARG A 517 5.48 -20.49 -11.84
N MET A 518 5.15 -21.25 -12.87
CA MET A 518 3.98 -21.00 -13.73
C MET A 518 2.68 -21.17 -12.94
N GLU A 519 2.49 -22.29 -12.25
CA GLU A 519 1.32 -22.53 -11.38
C GLU A 519 1.20 -21.46 -10.29
N HIS A 520 2.33 -21.06 -9.68
CA HIS A 520 2.34 -19.98 -8.68
C HIS A 520 1.81 -18.67 -9.26
N ARG A 521 2.24 -18.28 -10.47
CA ARG A 521 1.73 -17.05 -11.12
C ARG A 521 0.23 -17.15 -11.44
N MET A 522 -0.26 -18.32 -11.85
CA MET A 522 -1.68 -18.54 -12.12
C MET A 522 -2.53 -18.36 -10.86
N VAL A 523 -2.14 -19.00 -9.75
CA VAL A 523 -2.85 -18.87 -8.46
C VAL A 523 -2.76 -17.43 -7.93
N GLN A 524 -1.62 -16.76 -8.11
CA GLN A 524 -1.44 -15.37 -7.72
C GLN A 524 -2.38 -14.43 -8.50
N ASP A 525 -2.51 -14.62 -9.82
CA ASP A 525 -3.42 -13.82 -10.64
C ASP A 525 -4.88 -14.03 -10.26
N GLN A 526 -5.29 -15.27 -9.96
CA GLN A 526 -6.63 -15.56 -9.45
C GLN A 526 -6.93 -14.85 -8.12
N LEU A 527 -5.94 -14.74 -7.24
CA LEU A 527 -6.09 -14.07 -5.94
C LEU A 527 -6.16 -12.54 -6.10
N LEU A 528 -5.38 -11.95 -7.02
CA LEU A 528 -5.43 -10.51 -7.34
C LEU A 528 -6.73 -10.10 -8.03
N ASN A 529 -7.34 -11.02 -8.78
CA ASN A 529 -8.58 -10.79 -9.53
C ASN A 529 -9.84 -11.28 -8.80
N LEU A 530 -9.75 -11.58 -7.49
CA LEU A 530 -10.90 -12.02 -6.71
C LEU A 530 -11.99 -10.92 -6.70
N PRO A 531 -13.25 -11.20 -7.09
CA PRO A 531 -14.28 -10.17 -7.20
C PRO A 531 -14.75 -9.71 -5.81
N ILE A 532 -14.20 -8.59 -5.34
CA ILE A 532 -14.47 -8.00 -4.01
C ILE A 532 -15.82 -7.26 -3.98
N GLU A 533 -16.30 -6.76 -5.12
CA GLU A 533 -17.52 -5.95 -5.21
C GLU A 533 -18.77 -6.72 -4.73
N GLU A 534 -18.90 -8.00 -5.14
CA GLU A 534 -19.99 -8.88 -4.70
C GLU A 534 -19.98 -9.07 -3.18
N LEU A 535 -18.79 -9.17 -2.59
CA LEU A 535 -18.62 -9.33 -1.14
C LEU A 535 -19.04 -8.06 -0.41
N CYS A 536 -18.58 -6.88 -0.85
CA CYS A 536 -18.97 -5.61 -0.25
C CYS A 536 -20.49 -5.40 -0.34
N THR A 537 -21.09 -5.70 -1.49
CA THR A 537 -22.53 -5.58 -1.70
C THR A 537 -23.30 -6.51 -0.76
N ALA A 538 -22.90 -7.79 -0.66
CA ALA A 538 -23.51 -8.76 0.24
C ALA A 538 -23.41 -8.34 1.72
N SER A 539 -22.24 -7.85 2.16
CA SER A 539 -22.03 -7.35 3.52
C SER A 539 -22.95 -6.16 3.84
N VAL A 540 -23.03 -5.18 2.94
CA VAL A 540 -23.88 -4.00 3.13
C VAL A 540 -25.36 -4.38 3.20
N HIS A 541 -25.81 -5.36 2.40
CA HIS A 541 -27.19 -5.85 2.49
C HIS A 541 -27.51 -6.42 3.87
N ILE A 542 -26.64 -7.29 4.41
CA ILE A 542 -26.83 -7.88 5.74
C ILE A 542 -26.83 -6.79 6.82
N GLU A 543 -25.88 -5.84 6.78
CA GLU A 543 -25.85 -4.72 7.72
C GLU A 543 -27.11 -3.86 7.65
N ASN A 544 -27.64 -3.63 6.45
CA ASN A 544 -28.86 -2.86 6.28
C ASN A 544 -30.08 -3.60 6.85
N TYR A 545 -30.17 -4.93 6.70
CA TYR A 545 -31.22 -5.72 7.37
C TYR A 545 -31.11 -5.64 8.90
N ILE A 546 -29.89 -5.76 9.45
CA ILE A 546 -29.65 -5.62 10.89
C ILE A 546 -30.06 -4.22 11.37
N ARG A 547 -29.59 -3.17 10.68
CA ARG A 547 -29.90 -1.76 11.03
C ARG A 547 -31.38 -1.44 10.91
N ALA A 548 -32.05 -1.94 9.89
CA ALA A 548 -33.49 -1.74 9.71
C ALA A 548 -34.30 -2.47 10.80
N LEU A 549 -33.89 -3.68 11.18
CA LEU A 549 -34.49 -4.41 12.29
C LEU A 549 -34.34 -3.65 13.62
N SER A 550 -33.14 -3.11 13.91
CA SER A 550 -32.90 -2.28 15.10
C SER A 550 -33.77 -1.02 15.12
N LYS A 551 -33.85 -0.29 14.00
CA LYS A 551 -34.69 0.91 13.89
C LYS A 551 -36.18 0.61 14.07
N LYS A 552 -36.68 -0.50 13.51
CA LYS A 552 -38.08 -0.92 13.70
C LYS A 552 -38.37 -1.30 15.14
N MET A 553 -37.43 -1.96 15.82
CA MET A 553 -37.56 -2.25 17.25
C MET A 553 -37.64 -0.97 18.10
N GLU A 554 -36.80 0.03 17.80
CA GLU A 554 -36.80 1.33 18.50
C GLU A 554 -38.09 2.13 18.25
N ALA A 555 -38.66 2.04 17.05
CA ALA A 555 -39.87 2.77 16.67
C ALA A 555 -41.18 2.07 17.06
N ALA A 556 -41.16 0.75 17.29
CA ALA A 556 -42.34 -0.04 17.63
C ALA A 556 -42.65 -0.01 19.13
N GLU A 557 -43.94 0.03 19.48
CA GLU A 557 -44.42 -0.05 20.86
C GLU A 557 -45.24 -1.34 21.10
N GLY A 558 -45.22 -1.87 22.32
CA GLY A 558 -46.05 -3.01 22.71
C GLY A 558 -45.64 -4.36 22.07
N GLU A 559 -46.61 -5.10 21.50
CA GLU A 559 -46.40 -6.45 20.97
C GLU A 559 -45.49 -6.50 19.73
N GLU A 560 -45.50 -5.46 18.89
CA GLU A 560 -44.66 -5.39 17.69
C GLU A 560 -43.16 -5.29 18.06
N SER A 561 -42.82 -4.49 19.07
CA SER A 561 -41.44 -4.40 19.60
C SER A 561 -40.93 -5.76 20.08
N LEU A 562 -41.81 -6.54 20.72
CA LEU A 562 -41.49 -7.87 21.24
C LEU A 562 -41.30 -8.90 20.10
N GLN A 563 -42.04 -8.76 19.00
CA GLN A 563 -41.81 -9.54 17.78
C GLN A 563 -40.46 -9.22 17.12
N PHE A 564 -40.15 -7.94 16.90
CA PHE A 564 -38.87 -7.53 16.30
C PHE A 564 -37.68 -7.96 17.17
N ARG A 565 -37.82 -7.90 18.50
CA ARG A 565 -36.83 -8.43 19.45
C ARG A 565 -36.64 -9.93 19.27
N LYS A 566 -37.70 -10.74 19.21
CA LYS A 566 -37.60 -12.19 18.98
C LYS A 566 -36.91 -12.53 17.66
N LEU A 567 -37.17 -11.76 16.61
CA LEU A 567 -36.48 -11.88 15.32
C LEU A 567 -34.98 -11.57 15.46
N GLY A 568 -34.61 -10.49 16.16
CA GLY A 568 -33.22 -10.12 16.39
C GLY A 568 -32.44 -11.14 17.21
N VAL A 569 -33.06 -11.69 18.26
CA VAL A 569 -32.49 -12.77 19.08
C VAL A 569 -32.26 -14.03 18.24
N SER A 570 -33.25 -14.41 17.43
CA SER A 570 -33.16 -15.58 16.56
C SER A 570 -32.06 -15.38 15.51
N LEU A 571 -31.94 -14.17 14.96
CA LEU A 571 -30.91 -13.82 13.98
C LEU A 571 -29.50 -13.85 14.57
N PHE A 572 -29.33 -13.42 15.82
CA PHE A 572 -28.06 -13.50 16.54
C PHE A 572 -27.57 -14.95 16.65
N TYR A 573 -28.41 -15.86 17.15
CA TYR A 573 -28.02 -17.28 17.30
C TYR A 573 -27.82 -17.97 15.95
N HIS A 574 -28.63 -17.62 14.93
CA HIS A 574 -28.44 -18.13 13.57
C HIS A 574 -27.11 -17.67 12.97
N GLN A 575 -26.72 -16.40 13.13
CA GLN A 575 -25.41 -15.90 12.70
C GLN A 575 -24.26 -16.66 13.38
N LEU A 576 -24.35 -16.87 14.69
CA LEU A 576 -23.32 -17.58 15.45
C LEU A 576 -23.16 -19.03 14.96
N GLU A 577 -24.27 -19.73 14.72
CA GLU A 577 -24.25 -21.09 14.18
C GLU A 577 -23.72 -21.14 12.73
N ALA A 578 -24.15 -20.22 11.88
CA ALA A 578 -23.72 -20.14 10.48
C ALA A 578 -22.21 -19.90 10.36
N VAL A 579 -21.68 -18.96 11.16
CA VAL A 579 -20.24 -18.67 11.20
C VAL A 579 -19.46 -19.86 11.74
N ASN A 580 -19.96 -20.56 12.76
CA ASN A 580 -19.30 -21.74 13.32
C ASN A 580 -19.06 -22.84 12.28
N LYS A 581 -19.98 -23.02 11.32
CA LYS A 581 -19.84 -24.02 10.23
C LYS A 581 -18.67 -23.72 9.28
N VAL A 582 -18.22 -22.47 9.19
CA VAL A 582 -17.22 -22.01 8.21
C VAL A 582 -16.06 -21.23 8.86
N ILE A 583 -15.89 -21.37 10.18
CA ILE A 583 -14.99 -20.54 10.98
C ILE A 583 -13.52 -20.62 10.52
N ALA A 584 -13.07 -21.78 10.04
CA ALA A 584 -11.72 -21.95 9.52
C ALA A 584 -11.43 -21.09 8.28
N SER A 585 -12.40 -20.92 7.38
CA SER A 585 -12.25 -20.05 6.21
C SER A 585 -12.41 -18.58 6.59
N VAL A 586 -13.34 -18.28 7.50
CA VAL A 586 -13.59 -16.91 7.98
C VAL A 586 -12.38 -16.36 8.74
N LYS A 587 -11.77 -17.14 9.64
CA LYS A 587 -10.57 -16.74 10.41
C LYS A 587 -9.35 -16.47 9.51
N ASN A 588 -9.23 -17.19 8.40
CA ASN A 588 -8.12 -17.01 7.45
C ASN A 588 -8.32 -15.82 6.48
N TYR A 589 -9.50 -15.20 6.47
CA TYR A 589 -9.82 -14.07 5.61
C TYR A 589 -10.35 -12.88 6.42
N THR A 590 -9.44 -11.95 6.76
CA THR A 590 -9.68 -10.81 7.65
C THR A 590 -10.94 -9.98 7.34
N PRO A 591 -11.30 -9.67 6.07
CA PRO A 591 -12.53 -8.92 5.78
C PRO A 591 -13.79 -9.63 6.28
N SER A 592 -13.89 -10.95 6.07
CA SER A 592 -15.03 -11.73 6.56
C SER A 592 -15.03 -11.84 8.09
N GLN A 593 -13.87 -12.00 8.72
CA GLN A 593 -13.74 -12.02 10.18
C GLN A 593 -14.24 -10.72 10.81
N ASN A 594 -13.79 -9.56 10.30
CA ASN A 594 -14.21 -8.26 10.80
C ASN A 594 -15.71 -8.02 10.58
N PHE A 595 -16.24 -8.41 9.42
CA PHE A 595 -17.66 -8.29 9.11
C PHE A 595 -18.53 -9.11 10.07
N PHE A 596 -18.20 -10.39 10.32
CA PHE A 596 -18.99 -11.20 11.25
C PHE A 596 -18.80 -10.77 12.70
N SER A 597 -17.60 -10.33 13.09
CA SER A 597 -17.37 -9.73 14.42
C SER A 597 -18.29 -8.54 14.66
N THR A 598 -18.33 -7.58 13.72
CA THR A 598 -19.16 -6.37 13.83
C THR A 598 -20.66 -6.66 13.71
N SER A 599 -21.06 -7.63 12.87
CA SER A 599 -22.46 -8.06 12.74
C SER A 599 -22.98 -8.72 14.02
N ILE A 600 -22.20 -9.65 14.60
CA ILE A 600 -22.53 -10.34 15.85
C ILE A 600 -22.54 -9.36 17.02
N GLU A 601 -21.58 -8.43 17.08
CA GLU A 601 -21.53 -7.39 18.10
C GLU A 601 -22.74 -6.43 18.00
N SER A 602 -23.11 -6.00 16.79
CA SER A 602 -24.26 -5.12 16.57
C SER A 602 -25.57 -5.80 16.98
N LEU A 603 -25.78 -7.06 16.58
CA LEU A 603 -26.95 -7.84 17.00
C LEU A 603 -26.93 -8.09 18.52
N GLY A 604 -25.77 -8.44 19.06
CA GLY A 604 -25.58 -8.72 20.47
C GLY A 604 -25.88 -7.52 21.36
N ASN A 605 -25.32 -6.36 21.04
CA ASN A 605 -25.50 -5.14 21.83
C ASN A 605 -26.95 -4.65 21.84
N VAL A 606 -27.69 -4.82 20.74
CA VAL A 606 -29.08 -4.36 20.63
C VAL A 606 -30.06 -5.37 21.24
N PHE A 607 -29.90 -6.67 20.96
CA PHE A 607 -30.93 -7.68 21.26
C PHE A 607 -30.62 -8.60 22.44
N ILE A 608 -29.35 -8.75 22.84
CA ILE A 608 -28.91 -9.75 23.83
C ILE A 608 -28.29 -9.10 25.09
N CYS A 609 -27.46 -8.09 24.91
CA CYS A 609 -26.71 -7.47 26.00
C CYS A 609 -27.68 -6.87 27.04
N ASN A 610 -27.39 -7.13 28.32
CA ASN A 610 -28.20 -6.71 29.46
C ASN A 610 -29.64 -7.27 29.49
N GLN A 611 -29.96 -8.29 28.70
CA GLN A 611 -31.24 -9.01 28.77
C GLN A 611 -31.08 -10.27 29.62
N GLU A 612 -31.73 -10.30 30.78
CA GLU A 612 -31.60 -11.41 31.73
C GLU A 612 -32.09 -12.75 31.16
N ASP A 613 -33.17 -12.73 30.37
CA ASP A 613 -33.78 -13.91 29.75
C ASP A 613 -32.87 -14.62 28.73
N GLN A 614 -31.86 -13.93 28.20
CA GLN A 614 -30.95 -14.48 27.19
C GLN A 614 -29.61 -14.97 27.77
N LEU A 615 -29.31 -14.71 29.04
CA LEU A 615 -27.98 -15.01 29.62
C LEU A 615 -27.65 -16.50 29.65
N CYS A 616 -28.60 -17.34 30.09
CA CYS A 616 -28.41 -18.80 30.13
C CYS A 616 -28.26 -19.39 28.72
N ASP A 617 -29.05 -18.90 27.76
CA ASP A 617 -29.02 -19.39 26.38
C ASP A 617 -27.78 -18.90 25.63
N LEU A 618 -27.31 -17.68 25.91
CA LEU A 618 -26.02 -17.18 25.43
C LEU A 618 -24.87 -18.05 25.95
N ALA A 619 -24.84 -18.36 27.26
CA ALA A 619 -23.81 -19.20 27.85
C ALA A 619 -23.78 -20.61 27.23
N LYS A 620 -24.95 -21.24 27.05
CA LYS A 620 -25.06 -22.54 26.37
C LYS A 620 -24.53 -22.47 24.93
N SER A 621 -24.86 -21.42 24.19
CA SER A 621 -24.38 -21.22 22.81
C SER A 621 -22.87 -20.98 22.73
N LEU A 622 -22.29 -20.20 23.65
CA LEU A 622 -20.85 -19.96 23.71
C LEU A 622 -20.06 -21.24 24.03
N LEU A 623 -20.60 -22.09 24.90
CA LEU A 623 -20.03 -23.41 25.21
C LEU A 623 -20.18 -24.39 24.04
N LYS A 624 -21.30 -24.33 23.30
CA LYS A 624 -21.58 -25.19 22.14
C LYS A 624 -20.74 -24.84 20.92
N TYR A 625 -20.41 -23.56 20.71
CA TYR A 625 -19.67 -23.07 19.54
C TYR A 625 -18.37 -22.37 19.96
N PRO A 626 -17.32 -23.12 20.33
CA PRO A 626 -16.09 -22.59 20.90
C PRO A 626 -15.44 -21.45 20.12
N GLU A 627 -15.21 -21.70 18.83
CA GLU A 627 -14.41 -20.81 17.98
C GLU A 627 -15.21 -19.62 17.45
N ALA A 628 -16.51 -19.78 17.24
CA ALA A 628 -17.40 -18.67 16.87
C ALA A 628 -17.77 -17.84 18.11
N GLY A 629 -17.86 -18.46 19.28
CA GLY A 629 -18.15 -17.83 20.56
C GLY A 629 -17.13 -16.76 20.97
N GLU A 630 -15.89 -16.87 20.49
CA GLU A 630 -14.86 -15.82 20.64
C GLU A 630 -15.35 -14.44 20.18
N LEU A 631 -16.15 -14.39 19.10
CA LEU A 631 -16.71 -13.14 18.55
C LEU A 631 -17.79 -12.54 19.45
N ALA A 632 -18.40 -13.36 20.31
CA ALA A 632 -19.53 -12.97 21.15
C ALA A 632 -19.16 -12.82 22.63
N PHE A 633 -17.91 -13.06 23.03
CA PHE A 633 -17.51 -12.92 24.44
C PHE A 633 -17.76 -11.51 24.98
N GLY A 634 -17.57 -10.45 24.17
CA GLY A 634 -17.83 -9.07 24.58
C GLY A 634 -19.27 -8.82 25.06
N ILE A 635 -20.24 -9.56 24.52
CA ILE A 635 -21.68 -9.41 24.78
C ILE A 635 -22.10 -10.07 26.09
N PHE A 636 -21.37 -11.10 26.54
CA PHE A 636 -21.69 -11.81 27.78
C PHE A 636 -21.44 -10.92 29.00
N ASN A 637 -22.53 -10.51 29.67
CA ASN A 637 -22.53 -9.69 30.88
C ASN A 637 -23.34 -10.36 32.01
N PRO A 638 -22.71 -11.26 32.80
CA PRO A 638 -23.41 -12.03 33.83
C PRO A 638 -23.82 -11.19 35.06
N ASN A 639 -23.25 -9.99 35.24
CA ASN A 639 -23.48 -9.17 36.44
C ASN A 639 -24.89 -8.53 36.49
N VAL A 640 -25.61 -8.53 35.35
CA VAL A 640 -27.00 -8.04 35.27
C VAL A 640 -27.99 -9.05 35.84
N ALA A 641 -27.67 -10.35 35.85
CA ALA A 641 -28.58 -11.44 36.26
C ALA A 641 -29.16 -11.27 37.68
N SER A 642 -30.43 -11.64 37.89
CA SER A 642 -30.96 -11.88 39.23
C SER A 642 -30.26 -13.08 39.88
N ILE A 643 -30.41 -13.23 41.19
CA ILE A 643 -29.79 -14.32 41.95
C ILE A 643 -30.24 -15.70 41.43
N ALA A 644 -31.50 -15.83 41.00
CA ALA A 644 -32.03 -17.09 40.48
C ALA A 644 -31.36 -17.50 39.16
N VAL A 645 -31.30 -16.57 38.19
CA VAL A 645 -30.68 -16.80 36.89
C VAL A 645 -29.16 -16.96 37.02
N PHE A 646 -28.54 -16.25 37.96
CA PHE A 646 -27.13 -16.40 38.26
C PHE A 646 -26.77 -17.82 38.72
N LEU A 647 -27.54 -18.40 39.63
CA LEU A 647 -27.29 -19.77 40.12
C LEU A 647 -27.41 -20.79 38.99
N GLU A 648 -28.41 -20.65 38.12
CA GLU A 648 -28.57 -21.51 36.95
C GLU A 648 -27.40 -21.35 35.97
N LEU A 649 -27.01 -20.10 35.68
CA LEU A 649 -25.87 -19.79 34.82
C LEU A 649 -24.56 -20.37 35.37
N TYR A 650 -24.34 -20.26 36.68
CA TYR A 650 -23.16 -20.80 37.34
C TYR A 650 -23.13 -22.33 37.27
N GLU A 651 -24.29 -22.99 37.45
CA GLU A 651 -24.43 -24.43 37.27
C GLU A 651 -24.14 -24.87 35.82
N ILE A 652 -24.63 -24.14 34.81
CA ILE A 652 -24.34 -24.41 33.39
C ILE A 652 -22.84 -24.33 33.11
N ILE A 653 -22.15 -23.29 33.60
CA ILE A 653 -20.72 -23.09 33.33
C ILE A 653 -19.87 -24.13 34.07
N THR A 654 -20.22 -24.45 35.31
CA THR A 654 -19.46 -25.43 36.12
C THR A 654 -19.63 -26.87 35.63
N THR A 655 -20.83 -27.25 35.18
CA THR A 655 -21.06 -28.56 34.57
C THR A 655 -20.33 -28.73 33.23
N ALA A 656 -20.02 -27.63 32.53
CA ALA A 656 -19.31 -27.65 31.25
C ALA A 656 -17.80 -27.93 31.37
N ILE A 657 -17.21 -27.87 32.57
CA ILE A 657 -15.76 -28.09 32.80
C ILE A 657 -15.30 -29.46 32.29
N LYS A 658 -16.16 -30.47 32.32
CA LYS A 658 -15.84 -31.84 31.87
C LYS A 658 -15.94 -32.04 30.36
N ASN A 659 -16.78 -31.24 29.69
CA ASN A 659 -17.24 -31.53 28.32
C ASN A 659 -16.85 -30.45 27.30
N CYS A 660 -16.29 -29.33 27.74
CA CYS A 660 -15.98 -28.18 26.90
C CYS A 660 -14.51 -27.73 27.04
N PRO A 661 -13.97 -26.98 26.06
CA PRO A 661 -12.62 -26.42 26.14
C PRO A 661 -12.45 -25.52 27.36
N LEU A 662 -11.44 -25.81 28.20
CA LEU A 662 -11.23 -25.15 29.49
C LEU A 662 -10.94 -23.65 29.37
N ASN A 663 -10.35 -23.21 28.26
CA ASN A 663 -10.11 -21.79 27.96
C ASN A 663 -11.41 -20.99 27.93
N ILE A 664 -12.49 -21.55 27.39
CA ILE A 664 -13.79 -20.87 27.29
C ILE A 664 -14.46 -20.81 28.65
N VAL A 665 -14.48 -21.94 29.36
CA VAL A 665 -15.06 -22.01 30.70
C VAL A 665 -14.37 -21.00 31.63
N PHE A 666 -13.05 -20.90 31.54
CA PHE A 666 -12.28 -19.92 32.29
C PHE A 666 -12.64 -18.47 31.94
N VAL A 667 -12.75 -18.12 30.65
CA VAL A 667 -13.14 -16.77 30.21
C VAL A 667 -14.56 -16.40 30.70
N LEU A 668 -15.50 -17.34 30.66
CA LEU A 668 -16.86 -17.12 31.16
C LEU A 668 -16.88 -16.93 32.68
N LEU A 669 -16.12 -17.74 33.43
CA LEU A 669 -15.98 -17.59 34.88
C LEU A 669 -15.35 -16.25 35.25
N GLN A 670 -14.29 -15.81 34.56
CA GLN A 670 -13.63 -14.53 34.82
C GLN A 670 -14.55 -13.31 34.66
N LYS A 671 -15.60 -13.41 33.84
CA LYS A 671 -16.57 -12.32 33.65
C LYS A 671 -17.57 -12.19 34.81
N ILE A 672 -17.62 -13.16 35.71
CA ILE A 672 -18.51 -13.17 36.87
C ILE A 672 -17.84 -12.44 38.03
N ASP A 673 -18.45 -11.34 38.48
CA ASP A 673 -18.06 -10.68 39.74
C ASP A 673 -18.90 -11.20 40.91
N LEU A 674 -18.37 -12.23 41.58
CA LEU A 674 -19.00 -12.83 42.75
C LEU A 674 -19.18 -11.82 43.90
N ASN A 675 -18.26 -10.87 44.07
CA ASN A 675 -18.32 -9.90 45.14
C ASN A 675 -19.46 -8.90 44.93
N HIS A 676 -19.59 -8.39 43.70
CA HIS A 676 -20.70 -7.52 43.31
C HIS A 676 -22.06 -8.22 43.50
N ILE A 677 -22.19 -9.47 43.04
CA ILE A 677 -23.45 -10.23 43.13
C ILE A 677 -23.81 -10.56 44.59
N LEU A 678 -22.83 -10.92 45.43
CA LEU A 678 -23.07 -11.24 46.84
C LEU A 678 -23.37 -9.99 47.70
N LYS A 679 -22.67 -8.86 47.45
CA LYS A 679 -22.76 -7.64 48.27
C LYS A 679 -23.93 -6.73 47.88
N GLU A 680 -24.14 -6.45 46.60
CA GLU A 680 -25.10 -5.43 46.17
C GLU A 680 -26.54 -5.96 46.01
N LYS A 681 -26.72 -7.23 45.65
CA LYS A 681 -28.05 -7.81 45.39
C LYS A 681 -28.70 -8.51 46.59
N GLY A 682 -28.07 -8.50 47.77
CA GLY A 682 -28.67 -8.98 49.02
C GLY A 682 -29.07 -10.46 49.00
N THR A 683 -28.11 -11.36 48.77
CA THR A 683 -28.37 -12.82 48.67
C THR A 683 -28.82 -13.43 50.00
N ASN A 684 -29.90 -14.22 49.97
CA ASN A 684 -30.40 -14.97 51.12
C ASN A 684 -29.46 -16.15 51.47
N TYR A 685 -29.50 -16.61 52.73
CA TYR A 685 -28.65 -17.70 53.23
C TYR A 685 -28.78 -18.99 52.39
N CYS A 686 -29.99 -19.35 51.95
CA CYS A 686 -30.23 -20.53 51.12
C CYS A 686 -29.49 -20.46 49.78
N ASP A 687 -29.47 -19.29 49.15
CA ASP A 687 -28.84 -19.10 47.84
C ASP A 687 -27.31 -19.06 47.97
N ARG A 688 -26.78 -18.45 49.03
CA ARG A 688 -25.35 -18.52 49.39
C ARG A 688 -24.89 -19.95 49.61
N ARG A 689 -25.70 -20.75 50.31
CA ARG A 689 -25.40 -22.18 50.56
C ARG A 689 -25.41 -23.01 49.27
N LYS A 690 -26.35 -22.74 48.35
CA LYS A 690 -26.39 -23.40 47.03
C LYS A 690 -25.16 -23.05 46.19
N LEU A 691 -24.80 -21.77 46.13
CA LEU A 691 -23.59 -21.31 45.42
C LEU A 691 -22.31 -21.92 46.01
N PHE A 692 -22.17 -21.93 47.33
CA PHE A 692 -21.04 -22.56 48.01
C PHE A 692 -20.95 -24.05 47.68
N LYS A 693 -22.08 -24.76 47.69
CA LYS A 693 -22.15 -26.17 47.31
C LYS A 693 -21.73 -26.39 45.86
N LEU A 694 -22.16 -25.54 44.93
CA LEU A 694 -21.74 -25.58 43.52
C LEU A 694 -20.22 -25.43 43.41
N ILE A 695 -19.64 -24.38 44.02
CA ILE A 695 -18.19 -24.13 43.99
C ILE A 695 -17.40 -25.32 44.58
N CYS A 696 -17.80 -25.82 45.76
CA CYS A 696 -17.12 -26.97 46.38
C CYS A 696 -17.24 -28.24 45.53
N ASN A 697 -18.41 -28.51 44.95
CA ASN A 697 -18.58 -29.65 44.05
C ASN A 697 -17.66 -29.51 42.84
N THR A 698 -17.56 -28.33 42.24
CA THR A 698 -16.68 -28.07 41.10
C THR A 698 -15.20 -28.22 41.46
N LEU A 699 -14.77 -27.75 42.63
CA LEU A 699 -13.40 -27.94 43.14
C LEU A 699 -13.08 -29.42 43.38
N LEU A 700 -14.02 -30.17 43.95
CA LEU A 700 -13.90 -31.62 44.15
C LEU A 700 -13.81 -32.35 42.81
N GLU A 701 -14.56 -31.91 41.80
CA GLU A 701 -14.49 -32.45 40.45
C GLU A 701 -13.17 -32.16 39.73
N CYS A 702 -12.46 -31.08 40.08
CA CYS A 702 -11.12 -30.77 39.55
C CYS A 702 -10.01 -31.67 40.16
N GLY A 703 -10.28 -32.30 41.32
CA GLY A 703 -9.35 -33.18 42.03
C GLY A 703 -8.27 -32.45 42.83
N SER A 704 -7.64 -33.15 43.77
CA SER A 704 -6.62 -32.59 44.69
C SER A 704 -5.28 -32.22 44.01
N SER A 705 -5.06 -32.69 42.78
CA SER A 705 -3.90 -32.36 41.94
C SER A 705 -4.37 -32.20 40.48
N PRO A 706 -4.93 -31.04 40.09
CA PRO A 706 -5.43 -30.83 38.74
C PRO A 706 -4.31 -30.90 37.69
N SER A 707 -4.64 -31.32 36.47
CA SER A 707 -3.71 -31.23 35.34
C SER A 707 -3.33 -29.76 35.07
N LYS A 708 -2.20 -29.50 34.40
CA LYS A 708 -1.73 -28.14 34.09
C LYS A 708 -2.79 -27.24 33.44
N GLU A 709 -3.73 -27.84 32.71
CA GLU A 709 -4.82 -27.14 32.00
C GLU A 709 -6.01 -26.81 32.93
N LEU A 710 -6.32 -27.69 33.89
CA LEU A 710 -7.37 -27.50 34.90
C LEU A 710 -6.93 -26.56 36.04
N GLN A 711 -5.62 -26.37 36.21
CA GLN A 711 -5.04 -25.57 37.28
C GLN A 711 -5.52 -24.11 37.25
N MET A 712 -5.71 -23.52 36.06
CA MET A 712 -6.21 -22.15 35.92
C MET A 712 -7.64 -21.98 36.48
N VAL A 713 -8.53 -22.93 36.18
CA VAL A 713 -9.92 -22.92 36.67
C VAL A 713 -9.96 -23.22 38.17
N HIS A 714 -9.16 -24.18 38.62
CA HIS A 714 -9.02 -24.53 40.03
C HIS A 714 -8.53 -23.34 40.88
N ASP A 715 -7.49 -22.64 40.43
CA ASP A 715 -6.92 -21.49 41.15
C ASP A 715 -7.90 -20.32 41.22
N TRP A 716 -8.64 -20.04 40.13
CA TRP A 716 -9.67 -18.99 40.11
C TRP A 716 -10.82 -19.30 41.08
N LEU A 717 -11.29 -20.56 41.10
CA LEU A 717 -12.31 -21.01 42.06
C LEU A 717 -11.80 -20.94 43.50
N GLY A 718 -10.54 -21.29 43.76
CA GLY A 718 -9.91 -21.20 45.07
C GLY A 718 -9.80 -19.76 45.60
N VAL A 719 -9.41 -18.81 44.74
CA VAL A 719 -9.38 -17.37 45.07
C VAL A 719 -10.78 -16.81 45.30
N SER A 720 -11.77 -17.28 44.54
CA SER A 720 -13.18 -16.87 44.69
C SER A 720 -13.76 -17.24 46.05
N VAL A 721 -13.38 -18.40 46.60
CA VAL A 721 -13.78 -18.84 47.95
C VAL A 721 -13.06 -18.05 49.04
N SER A 722 -11.77 -17.75 48.88
CA SER A 722 -10.97 -17.06 49.91
C SER A 722 -11.22 -15.56 50.00
N SER A 723 -11.66 -14.93 48.90
CA SER A 723 -11.92 -13.48 48.83
C SER A 723 -13.34 -13.07 49.26
N SER A 724 -14.24 -14.03 49.45
CA SER A 724 -15.65 -13.78 49.77
C SER A 724 -15.92 -13.95 51.27
N ASP A 725 -15.61 -12.92 52.08
CA ASP A 725 -15.84 -12.86 53.54
C ASP A 725 -17.30 -13.19 53.96
N GLN A 726 -18.25 -13.17 53.01
CA GLN A 726 -19.68 -13.42 53.24
C GLN A 726 -20.11 -14.90 53.25
N PHE A 727 -19.24 -15.84 52.84
CA PHE A 727 -19.51 -17.28 53.08
C PHE A 727 -19.28 -17.67 54.55
N ILE A 728 -18.65 -16.80 55.33
CA ILE A 728 -18.33 -17.01 56.74
C ILE A 728 -19.31 -16.19 57.59
N VAL A 729 -20.46 -16.77 57.95
CA VAL A 729 -21.23 -16.31 59.12
C VAL A 729 -21.68 -17.52 59.96
N VAL A 730 -20.88 -17.75 61.01
CA VAL A 730 -21.22 -18.30 62.34
C VAL A 730 -22.32 -19.38 62.39
N SER A 731 -21.90 -20.64 62.42
CA SER A 731 -22.52 -21.63 63.31
C SER A 731 -21.56 -21.86 64.48
N LYS A 732 -22.00 -21.54 65.71
CA LYS A 732 -21.26 -21.80 66.96
C LYS A 732 -20.54 -23.16 66.94
N PRO A 733 -19.28 -23.28 67.39
CA PRO A 733 -18.55 -24.53 67.31
C PRO A 733 -19.11 -25.52 68.34
N VAL A 734 -19.61 -26.66 67.87
CA VAL A 734 -19.80 -27.85 68.70
C VAL A 734 -18.51 -28.67 68.58
N PRO A 735 -17.77 -28.96 69.67
CA PRO A 735 -16.44 -29.57 69.56
C PRO A 735 -16.54 -31.07 69.32
N LEU A 736 -15.60 -31.64 68.56
CA LEU A 736 -15.42 -33.07 68.40
C LEU A 736 -14.02 -33.55 68.79
N LYS A 737 -13.88 -34.13 70.00
CA LYS A 737 -12.70 -34.86 70.49
C LYS A 737 -12.81 -36.32 70.07
N ILE A 738 -11.77 -36.84 69.41
CA ILE A 738 -11.43 -38.27 69.39
C ILE A 738 -10.06 -38.43 70.06
N CYS A 739 -10.02 -39.28 71.09
CA CYS A 739 -8.82 -39.76 71.76
C CYS A 739 -8.01 -40.68 70.84
N CYS A 740 -6.68 -40.52 70.81
CA CYS A 740 -5.76 -41.57 70.38
C CYS A 740 -4.88 -41.99 71.57
N ILE A 741 -4.97 -43.26 71.92
CA ILE A 741 -4.04 -43.98 72.80
C ILE A 741 -2.86 -44.43 71.94
N ASN A 742 -1.64 -44.19 72.44
CA ASN A 742 -0.36 -44.54 71.83
C ASN A 742 -0.11 -46.07 71.79
N GLY A 743 0.57 -46.54 70.72
CA GLY A 743 1.26 -47.84 70.67
C GLY A 743 1.87 -48.12 69.27
N PRO A 744 3.08 -48.69 69.16
CA PRO A 744 4.09 -48.28 68.18
C PRO A 744 4.17 -49.14 66.91
N GLY A 745 4.67 -48.58 65.81
CA GLY A 745 5.22 -49.40 64.72
C GLY A 745 5.16 -48.79 63.32
N THR A 746 6.32 -48.37 62.83
CA THR A 746 6.72 -48.16 61.42
C THR A 746 6.16 -46.96 60.63
N CYS A 747 7.09 -46.03 60.46
CA CYS A 747 7.17 -44.92 59.53
C CYS A 747 7.11 -45.39 58.05
N LEU A 748 6.34 -44.71 57.21
CA LEU A 748 6.84 -44.27 55.90
C LEU A 748 6.10 -43.00 55.46
N ILE A 749 6.93 -41.99 55.19
CA ILE A 749 6.63 -40.59 54.94
C ILE A 749 6.03 -40.41 53.54
N CYS A 750 4.95 -39.65 53.42
CA CYS A 750 4.79 -38.69 52.33
C CYS A 750 4.00 -37.47 52.78
N HIS A 751 4.72 -36.35 52.78
CA HIS A 751 4.28 -34.98 52.97
C HIS A 751 3.18 -34.56 51.98
N CYS A 752 2.35 -33.60 52.44
CA CYS A 752 1.80 -32.43 51.72
C CYS A 752 0.28 -32.28 51.80
N VAL A 753 -0.23 -31.71 52.90
CA VAL A 753 -1.37 -30.78 52.87
C VAL A 753 -1.17 -29.74 53.98
N SER A 754 -0.55 -28.62 53.65
CA SER A 754 -0.59 -27.38 54.44
C SER A 754 -0.41 -26.23 53.47
N TYR A 755 -1.50 -25.65 52.96
CA TYR A 755 -1.57 -24.27 52.48
C TYR A 755 -3.00 -23.99 51.99
N VAL A 756 -3.89 -23.57 52.89
CA VAL A 756 -4.89 -22.50 52.65
C VAL A 756 -5.21 -21.87 54.01
N LEU A 757 -4.96 -20.55 54.12
CA LEU A 757 -5.29 -19.59 55.20
C LEU A 757 -4.46 -19.56 56.51
N PRO A 758 -3.65 -18.50 56.69
CA PRO A 758 -3.44 -17.86 57.98
C PRO A 758 -4.03 -16.44 57.97
N LEU A 759 -5.06 -16.17 58.79
CA LEU A 759 -5.40 -14.82 59.23
C LEU A 759 -5.32 -14.77 60.76
N VAL A 760 -4.59 -13.75 61.21
CA VAL A 760 -4.07 -13.51 62.56
C VAL A 760 -5.18 -13.24 63.57
N TRP A 761 -5.14 -13.88 64.75
CA TRP A 761 -5.61 -13.24 65.97
C TRP A 761 -4.88 -13.73 67.24
N ASN A 762 -4.37 -12.77 68.00
CA ASN A 762 -3.69 -12.91 69.29
C ASN A 762 -4.73 -13.09 70.41
N GLY A 763 -4.54 -14.06 71.31
CA GLY A 763 -5.32 -14.17 72.55
C GLY A 763 -5.00 -15.44 73.34
N ASN A 764 -4.57 -15.25 74.59
CA ASN A 764 -4.08 -16.27 75.51
C ASN A 764 -5.16 -17.24 76.07
N PHE A 765 -4.72 -18.48 76.25
CA PHE A 765 -4.99 -19.48 77.32
C PHE A 765 -6.37 -20.15 77.57
N GLU A 766 -6.22 -21.47 77.83
CA GLU A 766 -6.90 -22.38 78.79
C GLU A 766 -8.28 -23.05 78.55
N SER A 767 -8.17 -24.35 78.20
CA SER A 767 -8.82 -25.55 78.76
C SER A 767 -10.35 -25.80 78.82
N GLU A 768 -10.68 -27.08 78.59
CA GLU A 768 -11.85 -27.89 78.99
C GLU A 768 -12.96 -28.24 77.95
N VAL A 769 -13.60 -29.40 78.18
CA VAL A 769 -14.27 -30.41 77.30
C VAL A 769 -15.81 -30.40 77.62
N PRO A 770 -16.81 -31.09 76.97
CA PRO A 770 -16.85 -32.08 75.86
C PRO A 770 -17.84 -31.87 74.68
N THR A 771 -17.61 -32.79 73.75
CA THR A 771 -18.28 -33.39 72.59
C THR A 771 -19.73 -33.88 72.60
N HIS A 772 -20.39 -33.81 71.42
CA HIS A 772 -21.20 -34.91 70.84
C HIS A 772 -21.22 -34.90 69.29
N MET A 773 -20.94 -36.06 68.68
CA MET A 773 -20.83 -36.35 67.23
C MET A 773 -22.11 -36.98 66.68
N LEU A 774 -22.45 -36.70 65.42
CA LEU A 774 -23.24 -37.60 64.57
C LEU A 774 -22.52 -37.77 63.22
N ILE A 775 -22.27 -39.03 62.89
CA ILE A 775 -21.51 -39.55 61.75
C ILE A 775 -22.46 -39.83 60.59
N LEU A 776 -22.04 -39.57 59.34
CA LEU A 776 -22.55 -40.27 58.15
C LEU A 776 -21.40 -40.74 57.26
N SER A 777 -21.50 -42.00 56.87
CA SER A 777 -20.47 -42.86 56.28
C SER A 777 -20.37 -42.75 54.76
N PHE A 778 -19.19 -43.08 54.23
CA PHE A 778 -18.99 -43.42 52.82
C PHE A 778 -18.70 -44.92 52.69
N GLY A 779 -19.50 -45.61 51.89
CA GLY A 779 -19.32 -47.01 51.53
C GLY A 779 -18.30 -47.17 50.41
N HIS A 780 -17.34 -48.07 50.62
CA HIS A 780 -16.45 -48.60 49.60
C HIS A 780 -17.20 -49.61 48.70
N SER A 781 -16.90 -49.59 47.41
CA SER A 781 -17.03 -50.76 46.54
C SER A 781 -15.85 -50.78 45.57
N SER A 782 -15.02 -51.80 45.76
CA SER A 782 -13.89 -52.22 44.95
C SER A 782 -14.34 -52.85 43.62
N LYS A 783 -13.46 -52.80 42.60
CA LYS A 783 -12.98 -54.00 41.90
C LYS A 783 -11.82 -53.69 40.94
N LEU A 784 -10.75 -54.46 41.14
CA LEU A 784 -9.68 -54.76 40.17
C LEU A 784 -10.25 -55.49 38.95
N GLN A 785 -9.68 -55.25 37.75
CA GLN A 785 -8.87 -56.21 36.98
C GLN A 785 -8.66 -55.74 35.53
N GLU A 786 -7.41 -55.94 35.07
CA GLU A 786 -6.82 -55.81 33.71
C GLU A 786 -6.61 -54.41 33.11
#